data_AF-A0A2S3QQ24-F1
#
_entry.id   AF-A0A2S3QQ24-F1
#
_cell.length_a   1.000
_cell.length_b   1.000
_cell.length_c   1.000
_cell.angle_alpha   90.00
_cell.angle_beta   90.00
_cell.angle_gamma   90.00
#
_symmetry.space_group_name_H-M   'P 1'
#
loop_
_entity.id
_entity.type
_entity.pdbx_description
1 polymer ?
#
loop_
_entity_poly.entity_id
_entity_poly.type
_entity_poly.pdbx_seq_one_letter_code
_entity_poly.pdbx_strand_id
1 'polypeptide(L)'
;MKRVMSTVLSSLLLATSVTATAGDFENYVKTLKYSKLDSKLGGNIKEVVTRNKLPLTRPEFCPLNNTRSYEEALSSLKAIVTVFKDDCFDGNESLIEQVLNSSNELEEELNKLKEEQGKETVDVIPSADEVDINGIPLMQVMNGVNTLFSNNKCSSLDRTPFLQRSADVIQTFSQFGLYSPSGVTVAYGGLAVASILRFINNIFNDRFQFENEEDINTFVKLNCAYYDVRNQVKALEVFDIDTDRHYTDKEISKALVAQVKKELESLTKAKESVEAEFEKIKEAEVAKVDADVEKLIVGLYEKMKTPLSDKPGKSATYQQAEILGELAYSKPLLEEYLNEYIAESQGADRFLNMLFKQKLSKLDNAMELMEMSVKDFNQLFLADMASSFNRVLNNIQAKRKKARDNFDDTYLISLGEESISVKEYKELLKSDDLKKREKAIADAYGAISEVDNRLAAIIAKKEYSSVDSKDGDLREIIKSLDIVRNHVYGKYGREFLDKMRSLSEEQNKNFNQKYKDLEKNYEITKSGNSAKLGEDAQLNACVDVQTTREIWVYAQKLSELGYDFIATNNDIFGDADNADRKRIKSHNDSAILARRIITARNYLKKIAMQRELGREDVEVEGQKYSLAEAEGVVRNIEFYGKKLSLEEAQDYLDNKFGQKGLRGDRLGQIMMEIINNRDKTVGLQKFYKVNKCSNLSTISR
;
A
#
# COMPACT_ATOMS: atom_id res chain seq x y z
N MET A 1 -39.60 -38.95 -40.40
CA MET A 1 -39.64 -38.35 -39.05
C MET A 1 -38.86 -39.27 -38.13
N LYS A 2 -37.61 -38.92 -37.79
CA LYS A 2 -37.18 -38.35 -36.49
C LYS A 2 -37.23 -39.42 -35.37
N ARG A 3 -36.07 -40.01 -35.02
CA ARG A 3 -35.12 -39.58 -33.95
C ARG A 3 -35.57 -40.01 -32.55
N VAL A 4 -34.59 -40.32 -31.69
CA VAL A 4 -34.66 -40.62 -30.25
C VAL A 4 -35.12 -42.07 -29.97
N MET A 5 -34.38 -43.01 -29.37
CA MET A 5 -33.38 -42.96 -28.29
C MET A 5 -32.23 -43.95 -28.56
N SER A 6 -31.01 -43.45 -28.68
CA SER A 6 -29.77 -44.18 -28.37
C SER A 6 -28.95 -43.20 -27.54
N THR A 7 -29.05 -43.32 -26.21
CA THR A 7 -28.36 -42.42 -25.27
C THR A 7 -28.35 -43.00 -23.86
N VAL A 8 -28.11 -44.30 -23.70
CA VAL A 8 -27.71 -44.88 -22.40
C VAL A 8 -26.89 -46.14 -22.70
N LEU A 9 -25.57 -46.02 -22.86
CA LEU A 9 -24.54 -47.07 -22.62
C LEU A 9 -23.20 -46.60 -23.21
N SER A 10 -22.56 -45.61 -22.58
CA SER A 10 -21.12 -45.29 -22.77
C SER A 10 -20.58 -44.61 -21.52
N SER A 11 -20.96 -45.14 -20.36
CA SER A 11 -20.51 -44.65 -19.06
C SER A 11 -20.36 -45.86 -18.17
N LEU A 12 -19.24 -46.58 -18.28
CA LEU A 12 -18.61 -47.33 -17.19
C LEU A 12 -17.37 -48.08 -17.73
N LEU A 13 -16.29 -48.05 -16.95
CA LEU A 13 -15.00 -48.78 -17.07
C LEU A 13 -14.00 -48.04 -18.00
N LEU A 14 -12.88 -47.48 -17.55
CA LEU A 14 -11.94 -47.97 -16.53
C LEU A 14 -11.43 -46.85 -15.62
N ALA A 15 -11.75 -46.95 -14.33
CA ALA A 15 -10.94 -46.39 -13.25
C ALA A 15 -9.95 -47.47 -12.80
N THR A 16 -8.76 -47.48 -13.37
CA THR A 16 -7.60 -48.12 -12.77
C THR A 16 -6.70 -47.01 -12.22
N SER A 17 -6.61 -46.99 -10.90
CA SER A 17 -5.82 -46.04 -10.12
C SER A 17 -4.34 -46.02 -10.57
N VAL A 18 -3.93 -44.87 -11.11
CA VAL A 18 -2.53 -44.45 -11.15
C VAL A 18 -2.42 -43.27 -10.21
N THR A 19 -1.90 -43.52 -9.00
CA THR A 19 -1.59 -42.49 -8.01
C THR A 19 -0.33 -41.74 -8.43
N ALA A 20 -0.51 -40.72 -9.27
CA ALA A 20 0.32 -39.53 -9.34
C ALA A 20 -0.51 -38.37 -9.92
N THR A 21 -0.92 -37.46 -9.03
CA THR A 21 -1.13 -36.01 -9.25
C THR A 21 -2.18 -35.52 -10.27
N ALA A 22 -3.40 -36.06 -10.26
CA ALA A 22 -4.58 -35.26 -10.66
C ALA A 22 -5.05 -34.30 -9.54
N GLY A 23 -4.69 -34.59 -8.27
CA GLY A 23 -5.13 -33.82 -7.11
C GLY A 23 -4.49 -32.44 -6.92
N ASP A 24 -3.26 -32.22 -7.41
CA ASP A 24 -2.52 -30.99 -7.08
C ASP A 24 -3.03 -29.77 -7.86
N PHE A 25 -3.31 -29.90 -9.15
CA PHE A 25 -3.89 -28.83 -9.96
C PHE A 25 -5.27 -28.42 -9.44
N GLU A 26 -6.17 -29.38 -9.21
CA GLU A 26 -7.50 -29.12 -8.66
C GLU A 26 -7.42 -28.43 -7.29
N ASN A 27 -6.50 -28.88 -6.42
CA ASN A 27 -6.25 -28.24 -5.13
C ASN A 27 -5.71 -26.81 -5.27
N TYR A 28 -4.83 -26.54 -6.24
CA TYR A 28 -4.34 -25.17 -6.49
C TYR A 28 -5.45 -24.26 -6.99
N VAL A 29 -6.26 -24.71 -7.95
CA VAL A 29 -7.42 -23.94 -8.44
C VAL A 29 -8.42 -23.69 -7.31
N LYS A 30 -8.68 -24.70 -6.47
CA LYS A 30 -9.53 -24.57 -5.28
C LYS A 30 -8.98 -23.54 -4.29
N THR A 31 -7.68 -23.55 -4.05
CA THR A 31 -6.99 -22.57 -3.19
C THR A 31 -7.14 -21.16 -3.73
N LEU A 32 -6.91 -20.95 -5.04
CA LEU A 32 -7.06 -19.63 -5.68
C LEU A 32 -8.51 -19.14 -5.65
N LYS A 33 -9.48 -20.04 -5.81
CA LYS A 33 -10.90 -19.70 -5.81
C LYS A 33 -11.43 -19.36 -4.41
N TYR A 34 -10.97 -20.08 -3.39
CA TYR A 34 -11.61 -20.06 -2.07
C TYR A 34 -10.78 -19.51 -0.92
N SER A 35 -9.45 -19.48 -1.04
CA SER A 35 -8.60 -18.96 0.02
C SER A 35 -8.93 -17.49 0.26
N LYS A 36 -9.31 -17.20 1.50
CA LYS A 36 -9.63 -15.87 2.01
C LYS A 36 -9.31 -15.86 3.49
N LEU A 37 -8.99 -14.68 4.00
CA LEU A 37 -8.83 -14.49 5.44
C LEU A 37 -10.14 -14.88 6.15
N ASP A 38 -10.07 -15.89 7.02
CA ASP A 38 -11.20 -16.30 7.85
C ASP A 38 -11.68 -15.13 8.72
N SER A 39 -13.00 -14.95 8.86
CA SER A 39 -13.56 -13.78 9.55
C SER A 39 -13.26 -13.77 11.04
N LYS A 40 -13.16 -14.95 11.67
CA LYS A 40 -12.79 -15.10 13.08
C LYS A 40 -11.29 -14.86 13.24
N LEU A 41 -10.46 -15.38 12.34
CA LEU A 41 -9.03 -15.10 12.30
C LEU A 41 -8.75 -13.59 12.14
N GLY A 42 -9.39 -12.95 11.17
CA GLY A 42 -9.31 -11.50 10.95
C GLY A 42 -9.81 -10.69 12.14
N GLY A 43 -10.88 -11.15 12.81
CA GLY A 43 -11.37 -10.56 14.06
C GLY A 43 -10.34 -10.61 15.20
N ASN A 44 -9.73 -11.77 15.43
CA ASN A 44 -8.70 -11.96 16.45
C ASN A 44 -7.46 -11.10 16.18
N ILE A 45 -7.00 -11.05 14.92
CA ILE A 45 -5.88 -10.20 14.50
C ILE A 45 -6.22 -8.74 14.80
N LYS A 46 -7.39 -8.28 14.36
CA LYS A 46 -7.82 -6.89 14.59
C LYS A 46 -7.86 -6.55 16.07
N GLU A 47 -8.30 -7.47 16.93
CA GLU A 47 -8.37 -7.26 18.37
C GLU A 47 -6.96 -7.09 18.97
N VAL A 48 -6.04 -8.02 18.69
CA VAL A 48 -4.65 -7.97 19.17
C VAL A 48 -3.94 -6.72 18.65
N VAL A 49 -4.09 -6.41 17.36
CA VAL A 49 -3.53 -5.21 16.73
C VAL A 49 -4.10 -3.95 17.37
N THR A 50 -5.42 -3.87 17.62
CA THR A 50 -6.02 -2.68 18.23
C THR A 50 -5.54 -2.46 19.65
N ARG A 51 -5.37 -3.53 20.44
CA ARG A 51 -4.86 -3.44 21.82
C ARG A 51 -3.40 -2.98 21.89
N ASN A 52 -2.59 -3.34 20.89
CA ASN A 52 -1.16 -3.02 20.81
C ASN A 52 -0.87 -1.88 19.81
N LYS A 53 -1.93 -1.17 19.39
CA LYS A 53 -1.84 -0.09 18.41
C LYS A 53 -1.16 1.12 19.05
N LEU A 54 -0.10 1.59 18.41
CA LEU A 54 0.48 2.88 18.78
C LEU A 54 -0.48 4.00 18.34
N PRO A 55 -0.75 5.00 19.19
CA PRO A 55 -1.54 6.17 18.82
C PRO A 55 -0.70 7.05 17.87
N LEU A 56 -0.64 6.65 16.60
CA LEU A 56 0.12 7.32 15.56
C LEU A 56 -0.84 7.82 14.49
N THR A 57 -1.30 9.06 14.66
CA THR A 57 -1.86 9.84 13.55
C THR A 57 -0.91 11.00 13.31
N ARG A 58 -0.18 10.98 12.19
CA ARG A 58 0.62 12.13 11.79
C ARG A 58 -0.31 13.33 11.55
N PRO A 59 -0.04 14.50 12.14
CA PRO A 59 -0.88 15.68 11.98
C PRO A 59 -0.94 16.12 10.51
N GLU A 60 -2.13 16.46 10.02
CA GLU A 60 -2.35 16.85 8.62
C GLU A 60 -1.54 18.09 8.18
N PHE A 61 -1.22 18.99 9.11
CA PHE A 61 -0.44 20.20 8.83
C PHE A 61 1.06 19.96 8.74
N CYS A 62 1.55 18.81 9.21
CA CYS A 62 2.95 18.49 9.06
C CYS A 62 3.22 18.23 7.57
N PRO A 63 4.11 18.99 6.92
CA PRO A 63 4.29 18.88 5.48
C PRO A 63 4.66 17.45 5.13
N LEU A 64 3.85 16.78 4.32
CA LEU A 64 4.21 15.50 3.74
C LEU A 64 5.31 15.76 2.73
N ASN A 65 6.43 15.07 2.90
CA ASN A 65 7.48 15.11 1.92
C ASN A 65 7.06 14.23 0.74
N ASN A 66 6.41 14.84 -0.24
CA ASN A 66 6.10 14.18 -1.50
C ASN A 66 7.41 13.70 -2.15
N THR A 67 7.31 12.69 -3.00
CA THR A 67 8.35 11.82 -3.58
C THR A 67 9.51 12.50 -4.35
N ARG A 68 9.60 13.84 -4.36
CA ARG A 68 10.77 14.64 -4.80
C ARG A 68 11.66 15.15 -3.66
N SER A 69 11.20 15.03 -2.42
CA SER A 69 11.83 15.57 -1.22
C SER A 69 13.19 14.98 -0.87
N TYR A 70 13.47 13.72 -1.25
CA TYR A 70 14.80 13.12 -1.00
C TYR A 70 15.88 13.82 -1.83
N GLU A 71 15.60 14.14 -3.10
CA GLU A 71 16.50 14.88 -3.99
C GLU A 71 16.71 16.31 -3.45
N GLU A 72 15.65 16.94 -2.95
CA GLU A 72 15.70 18.27 -2.31
C GLU A 72 16.44 18.24 -0.97
N ALA A 73 16.33 17.18 -0.18
CA ALA A 73 17.05 17.01 1.07
C ALA A 73 18.53 16.73 0.83
N LEU A 74 18.87 15.92 -0.16
CA LEU A 74 20.25 15.73 -0.61
C LEU A 74 20.85 17.01 -1.18
N SER A 75 20.08 17.76 -1.97
CA SER A 75 20.49 19.09 -2.45
C SER A 75 20.72 20.04 -1.27
N SER A 76 19.81 20.05 -0.29
CA SER A 76 19.93 20.86 0.93
C SER A 76 21.15 20.45 1.76
N LEU A 77 21.42 19.15 1.85
CA LEU A 77 22.58 18.60 2.55
C LEU A 77 23.88 18.97 1.83
N LYS A 78 23.96 18.77 0.51
CA LYS A 78 25.08 19.22 -0.32
C LYS A 78 25.29 20.72 -0.19
N ALA A 79 24.22 21.50 -0.15
CA ALA A 79 24.28 22.94 0.00
C ALA A 79 24.73 23.39 1.39
N ILE A 80 24.29 22.71 2.47
CA ILE A 80 24.80 22.90 3.83
C ILE A 80 26.30 22.62 3.88
N VAL A 81 26.72 21.50 3.29
CA VAL A 81 28.14 21.10 3.26
C VAL A 81 28.98 22.04 2.41
N THR A 82 28.43 22.58 1.32
CA THR A 82 29.10 23.58 0.47
C THR A 82 29.29 24.89 1.23
N VAL A 83 28.26 25.33 1.95
CA VAL A 83 28.36 26.51 2.81
C VAL A 83 29.43 26.33 3.89
N PHE A 84 29.54 25.14 4.51
CA PHE A 84 30.62 24.84 5.45
C PHE A 84 32.01 24.75 4.79
N LYS A 85 32.08 24.34 3.53
CA LYS A 85 33.31 24.29 2.74
C LYS A 85 33.82 25.69 2.36
N ASP A 86 32.92 26.67 2.24
CA ASP A 86 33.30 28.03 1.86
C ASP A 86 33.66 28.88 3.10
N ASP A 87 32.95 28.71 4.22
CA ASP A 87 33.12 29.55 5.43
C ASP A 87 33.86 28.87 6.60
N CYS A 88 33.99 27.53 6.63
CA CYS A 88 34.45 26.77 7.80
C CYS A 88 35.50 25.69 7.49
N PHE A 89 36.11 25.77 6.30
CA PHE A 89 37.06 24.78 5.77
C PHE A 89 38.31 24.62 6.64
N ASP A 90 38.87 25.73 7.12
CA ASP A 90 40.14 25.74 7.85
C ASP A 90 40.06 24.96 9.17
N GLY A 91 40.59 23.74 9.16
CA GLY A 91 40.67 22.84 10.31
C GLY A 91 39.53 21.81 10.45
N ASN A 92 38.60 21.74 9.49
CA ASN A 92 37.52 20.73 9.48
C ASN A 92 37.47 19.89 8.19
N GLU A 93 38.54 19.89 7.38
CA GLU A 93 38.59 19.26 6.05
C GLU A 93 38.18 17.78 6.07
N SER A 94 38.73 17.00 6.99
CA SER A 94 38.42 15.57 7.12
C SER A 94 36.98 15.30 7.54
N LEU A 95 36.39 16.20 8.34
CA LEU A 95 35.00 16.10 8.79
C LEU A 95 34.03 16.46 7.66
N ILE A 96 34.34 17.48 6.87
CA ILE A 96 33.58 17.87 5.68
C ILE A 96 33.62 16.75 4.63
N GLU A 97 34.79 16.15 4.39
CA GLU A 97 34.96 15.02 3.49
C GLU A 97 34.19 13.77 3.98
N GLN A 98 34.21 13.50 5.29
CA GLN A 98 33.42 12.42 5.88
C GLN A 98 31.92 12.64 5.69
N VAL A 99 31.41 13.85 5.93
CA VAL A 99 29.99 14.16 5.70
C VAL A 99 29.61 14.01 4.23
N LEU A 100 30.46 14.45 3.29
CA LEU A 100 30.23 14.27 1.85
C LEU A 100 30.18 12.81 1.45
N ASN A 101 31.13 11.99 1.92
CA ASN A 101 31.17 10.57 1.60
C ASN A 101 29.94 9.84 2.15
N SER A 102 29.59 10.06 3.42
CA SER A 102 28.36 9.49 4.00
C SER A 102 27.09 10.00 3.33
N SER A 103 27.08 11.24 2.83
CA SER A 103 25.94 11.78 2.06
C SER A 103 25.79 11.08 0.70
N ASN A 104 26.91 10.79 0.03
CA ASN A 104 26.91 10.07 -1.25
C ASN A 104 26.51 8.60 -1.07
N GLU A 105 27.00 7.93 -0.01
CA GLU A 105 26.57 6.57 0.35
C GLU A 105 25.06 6.50 0.59
N LEU A 106 24.53 7.48 1.32
CA LEU A 106 23.09 7.59 1.58
C LEU A 106 22.29 7.89 0.30
N GLU A 107 22.82 8.71 -0.61
CA GLU A 107 22.23 8.94 -1.93
C GLU A 107 22.18 7.68 -2.78
N GLU A 108 23.22 6.83 -2.74
CA GLU A 108 23.23 5.55 -3.44
C GLU A 108 22.21 4.56 -2.86
N GLU A 109 22.08 4.47 -1.53
CA GLU A 109 21.07 3.64 -0.88
C GLU A 109 19.65 4.11 -1.21
N LEU A 110 19.40 5.43 -1.18
CA LEU A 110 18.10 6.02 -1.52
C LEU A 110 17.74 5.86 -3.00
N ASN A 111 18.72 5.91 -3.91
CA ASN A 111 18.51 5.68 -5.33
C ASN A 111 18.18 4.21 -5.65
N LYS A 112 18.80 3.25 -4.96
CA LYS A 112 18.45 1.82 -5.13
C LYS A 112 16.99 1.55 -4.78
N LEU A 113 16.49 2.18 -3.71
CA LEU A 113 15.08 2.09 -3.32
C LEU A 113 14.13 2.63 -4.40
N LYS A 114 14.51 3.70 -5.10
CA LYS A 114 13.76 4.27 -6.24
C LYS A 114 13.70 3.30 -7.42
N GLU A 115 14.77 2.55 -7.66
CA GLU A 115 14.86 1.56 -8.75
C GLU A 115 14.07 0.27 -8.43
N GLU A 116 14.12 -0.20 -7.18
CA GLU A 116 13.45 -1.44 -6.74
C GLU A 116 11.91 -1.33 -6.69
N GLN A 117 11.35 -0.13 -6.48
CA GLN A 117 9.89 0.08 -6.38
C GLN A 117 9.19 0.27 -7.73
N GLY A 118 9.91 0.36 -8.85
CA GLY A 118 9.38 0.22 -10.22
C GLY A 118 8.23 1.16 -10.63
N LYS A 119 7.99 2.28 -9.92
CA LYS A 119 7.00 3.31 -10.27
C LYS A 119 7.54 4.69 -9.96
N GLU A 120 7.30 5.66 -10.84
CA GLU A 120 7.22 7.07 -10.43
C GLU A 120 6.08 7.17 -9.41
N THR A 121 6.40 7.04 -8.13
CA THR A 121 5.43 7.04 -7.04
C THR A 121 4.84 8.43 -6.89
N VAL A 122 3.68 8.67 -7.49
CA VAL A 122 2.79 9.76 -7.10
C VAL A 122 1.92 9.19 -5.97
N ASP A 123 2.00 9.82 -4.78
CA ASP A 123 1.07 9.68 -3.65
C ASP A 123 1.15 8.49 -2.67
N VAL A 124 2.27 7.76 -2.52
CA VAL A 124 2.39 6.75 -1.46
C VAL A 124 3.68 6.93 -0.67
N ILE A 125 3.55 7.26 0.62
CA ILE A 125 4.64 7.14 1.61
C ILE A 125 4.94 5.63 1.71
N PRO A 126 6.18 5.18 1.46
CA PRO A 126 6.53 3.78 1.67
C PRO A 126 6.18 3.39 3.10
N SER A 127 5.58 2.22 3.29
CA SER A 127 5.43 1.71 4.65
C SER A 127 6.82 1.45 5.25
N ALA A 128 6.97 1.55 6.57
CA ALA A 128 8.25 1.29 7.25
C ALA A 128 8.82 -0.12 6.97
N ASP A 129 8.01 -1.01 6.38
CA ASP A 129 8.39 -2.37 5.98
C ASP A 129 9.02 -2.46 4.58
N GLU A 130 8.95 -1.39 3.75
CA GLU A 130 9.39 -1.39 2.35
C GLU A 130 10.77 -0.72 2.13
N VAL A 131 11.37 -0.15 3.17
CA VAL A 131 12.58 0.68 3.07
C VAL A 131 13.56 0.35 4.21
N ASP A 132 14.60 -0.43 3.92
CA ASP A 132 15.73 -0.68 4.83
C ASP A 132 16.89 0.27 4.47
N ILE A 133 16.94 1.44 5.10
CA ILE A 133 18.07 2.38 4.97
C ILE A 133 19.05 2.12 6.11
N ASN A 134 20.34 1.99 5.80
CA ASN A 134 21.36 1.84 6.81
C ASN A 134 21.45 3.12 7.65
N GLY A 135 21.22 3.02 8.96
CA GLY A 135 21.29 4.16 9.87
C GLY A 135 22.70 4.74 10.07
N ILE A 136 23.76 4.03 9.64
CA ILE A 136 25.16 4.42 9.83
C ILE A 136 25.54 5.67 9.00
N PRO A 137 25.35 5.70 7.66
CA PRO A 137 25.57 6.92 6.88
C PRO A 137 24.79 8.12 7.41
N LEU A 138 23.51 7.93 7.79
CA LEU A 138 22.70 8.99 8.37
C LEU A 138 23.27 9.53 9.69
N MET A 139 23.67 8.62 10.59
CA MET A 139 24.30 8.99 11.86
C MET A 139 25.58 9.79 11.64
N GLN A 140 26.43 9.37 10.70
CA GLN A 140 27.69 10.04 10.38
C GLN A 140 27.45 11.43 9.79
N VAL A 141 26.48 11.56 8.88
CA VAL A 141 26.04 12.85 8.35
C VAL A 141 25.56 13.77 9.48
N MET A 142 24.63 13.29 10.31
CA MET A 142 24.04 14.11 11.39
C MET A 142 25.08 14.50 12.45
N ASN A 143 25.96 13.58 12.85
CA ASN A 143 27.03 13.89 13.81
C ASN A 143 28.08 14.85 13.23
N GLY A 144 28.43 14.70 11.95
CA GLY A 144 29.36 15.59 11.28
C GLY A 144 28.79 17.01 11.16
N VAL A 145 27.55 17.15 10.68
CA VAL A 145 26.83 18.44 10.63
C VAL A 145 26.69 19.04 12.03
N ASN A 146 26.34 18.23 13.03
CA ASN A 146 26.21 18.72 14.41
C ASN A 146 27.55 19.18 15.03
N THR A 147 28.65 18.54 14.67
CA THR A 147 30.01 18.92 15.10
C THR A 147 30.45 20.21 14.42
N LEU A 148 30.16 20.36 13.12
CA LEU A 148 30.37 21.60 12.37
C LEU A 148 29.56 22.76 12.96
N PHE A 149 28.33 22.50 13.41
CA PHE A 149 27.48 23.48 14.09
C PHE A 149 28.01 23.88 15.49
N SER A 150 28.51 22.91 16.27
CA SER A 150 28.95 23.14 17.66
C SER A 150 30.32 23.85 17.73
N ASN A 151 31.17 23.67 16.72
CA ASN A 151 32.43 24.37 16.60
C ASN A 151 32.18 25.80 16.10
N ASN A 152 31.95 26.73 17.04
CA ASN A 152 31.65 28.18 16.92
C ASN A 152 32.57 29.06 16.02
N LYS A 153 33.25 28.51 15.00
CA LYS A 153 34.14 29.26 14.10
C LYS A 153 33.45 29.79 12.84
N CYS A 154 32.23 29.37 12.55
CA CYS A 154 31.48 29.80 11.37
C CYS A 154 30.76 31.14 11.63
N SER A 155 31.41 32.27 11.33
CA SER A 155 30.89 33.61 11.65
C SER A 155 29.89 34.21 10.64
N SER A 156 29.65 33.58 9.49
CA SER A 156 28.88 34.13 8.36
C SER A 156 27.78 33.22 7.80
N LEU A 157 27.27 32.28 8.60
CA LEU A 157 26.05 31.59 8.23
C LEU A 157 24.87 32.57 8.38
N ASP A 158 24.39 33.13 7.27
CA ASP A 158 23.10 33.82 7.25
C ASP A 158 22.07 32.88 7.89
N ARG A 159 21.57 33.28 9.06
CA ARG A 159 20.88 32.37 9.97
C ARG A 159 19.66 31.73 9.32
N THR A 160 18.92 32.48 8.51
CA THR A 160 17.63 32.01 7.98
C THR A 160 17.74 30.94 6.89
N PRO A 161 18.57 31.11 5.83
CA PRO A 161 18.78 30.04 4.84
C PRO A 161 19.37 28.76 5.42
N PHE A 162 20.27 28.87 6.41
CA PHE A 162 20.88 27.71 7.06
C PHE A 162 19.89 26.94 7.95
N LEU A 163 19.13 27.67 8.78
CA LEU A 163 18.10 27.07 9.65
C LEU A 163 17.03 26.35 8.84
N GLN A 164 16.58 26.97 7.75
CA GLN A 164 15.59 26.37 6.84
C GLN A 164 16.11 25.07 6.21
N ARG A 165 17.32 25.08 5.62
CA ARG A 165 17.92 23.89 4.99
C ARG A 165 18.15 22.77 6.01
N SER A 166 18.57 23.12 7.23
CA SER A 166 18.77 22.15 8.31
C SER A 166 17.45 21.51 8.74
N ALA A 167 16.37 22.30 8.84
CA ALA A 167 15.04 21.78 9.14
C ALA A 167 14.50 20.88 8.02
N ASP A 168 14.76 21.19 6.75
CA ASP A 168 14.38 20.35 5.60
C ASP A 168 15.09 18.99 5.62
N VAL A 169 16.40 18.99 5.90
CA VAL A 169 17.19 17.77 6.08
C VAL A 169 16.65 16.95 7.24
N ILE A 170 16.47 17.56 8.42
CA ILE A 170 15.96 16.87 9.62
C ILE A 170 14.57 16.29 9.39
N GLN A 171 13.65 17.08 8.83
CA GLN A 171 12.27 16.66 8.55
C GLN A 171 12.22 15.49 7.56
N THR A 172 13.10 15.49 6.57
CA THR A 172 13.17 14.42 5.58
C THR A 172 13.65 13.13 6.21
N PHE A 173 14.73 13.20 6.99
CA PHE A 173 15.28 12.02 7.67
C PHE A 173 14.42 11.52 8.83
N SER A 174 13.68 12.40 9.51
CA SER A 174 12.68 11.97 10.49
C SER A 174 11.48 11.27 9.88
N GLN A 175 11.20 11.44 8.59
CA GLN A 175 10.09 10.78 7.91
C GLN A 175 10.46 9.41 7.34
N PHE A 176 11.73 9.19 6.99
CA PHE A 176 12.16 7.92 6.38
C PHE A 176 12.13 6.71 7.31
N GLY A 177 11.99 6.90 8.62
CA GLY A 177 11.93 5.79 9.58
C GLY A 177 13.28 5.07 9.69
N LEU A 178 13.90 5.09 10.86
CA LEU A 178 15.17 4.40 11.10
C LEU A 178 15.00 2.90 11.42
N TYR A 179 14.06 2.21 10.74
CA TYR A 179 13.76 0.82 11.06
C TYR A 179 13.84 -0.13 9.87
N SER A 180 14.54 -1.25 10.12
CA SER A 180 14.43 -2.50 9.38
C SER A 180 14.05 -3.61 10.36
N PRO A 181 13.19 -4.57 9.97
CA PRO A 181 12.71 -5.66 10.84
C PRO A 181 13.80 -6.59 11.41
N SER A 182 15.07 -6.42 11.03
CA SER A 182 16.18 -7.21 11.53
C SER A 182 16.77 -6.59 12.80
N GLY A 183 16.64 -7.25 13.96
CA GLY A 183 17.00 -6.73 15.29
C GLY A 183 18.45 -6.27 15.54
N VAL A 184 19.33 -6.28 14.52
CA VAL A 184 20.67 -5.65 14.55
C VAL A 184 20.57 -4.13 14.39
N THR A 185 19.48 -3.64 13.78
CA THR A 185 19.25 -2.24 13.42
C THR A 185 18.81 -1.37 14.61
N VAL A 186 18.29 -1.95 15.70
CA VAL A 186 17.83 -1.22 16.89
C VAL A 186 18.95 -0.41 17.56
N ALA A 187 20.19 -0.92 17.56
CA ALA A 187 21.35 -0.21 18.11
C ALA A 187 21.77 1.00 17.25
N TYR A 188 21.71 0.86 15.92
CA TYR A 188 22.06 1.95 15.00
C TYR A 188 20.93 2.97 14.83
N GLY A 189 19.67 2.53 14.89
CA GLY A 189 18.49 3.40 14.93
C GLY A 189 18.45 4.26 16.19
N GLY A 190 18.81 3.71 17.35
CA GLY A 190 18.93 4.48 18.60
C GLY A 190 19.98 5.61 18.52
N LEU A 191 21.15 5.32 17.96
CA LEU A 191 22.22 6.31 17.77
C LEU A 191 21.88 7.39 16.73
N ALA A 192 21.23 7.03 15.63
CA ALA A 192 20.78 7.98 14.63
C ALA A 192 19.65 8.88 15.16
N VAL A 193 18.69 8.31 15.91
CA VAL A 193 17.66 9.07 16.64
C VAL A 193 18.29 10.05 17.64
N ALA A 194 19.27 9.60 18.44
CA ALA A 194 19.97 10.46 19.39
C ALA A 194 20.70 11.62 18.70
N SER A 195 21.30 11.36 17.53
CA SER A 195 22.00 12.37 16.72
C SER A 195 21.04 13.41 16.15
N ILE A 196 19.88 12.98 15.64
CA ILE A 196 18.82 13.89 15.15
C ILE A 196 18.28 14.74 16.31
N LEU A 197 18.00 14.14 17.48
CA LEU A 197 17.52 14.90 18.65
C LEU A 197 18.55 15.91 19.16
N ARG A 198 19.85 15.57 19.13
CA ARG A 198 20.93 16.49 19.48
C ARG A 198 21.01 17.65 18.49
N PHE A 199 20.86 17.37 17.20
CA PHE A 199 20.87 18.40 16.17
C PHE A 199 19.65 19.33 16.28
N ILE A 200 18.46 18.77 16.47
CA ILE A 200 17.23 19.52 16.76
C ILE A 200 17.42 20.41 18.00
N ASN A 201 17.97 19.87 19.09
CA ASN A 201 18.26 20.62 20.30
C ASN A 201 19.22 21.81 20.05
N ASN A 202 20.28 21.57 19.29
CA ASN A 202 21.26 22.59 18.95
C ASN A 202 20.66 23.73 18.13
N ILE A 203 19.76 23.42 17.19
CA ILE A 203 19.01 24.43 16.44
C ILE A 203 18.04 25.21 17.35
N PHE A 204 17.37 24.54 18.30
CA PHE A 204 16.49 25.23 19.26
C PHE A 204 17.25 26.15 20.23
N ASN A 205 18.55 25.96 20.44
CA ASN A 205 19.35 26.90 21.23
C ASN A 205 19.56 28.24 20.51
N ASP A 206 19.36 28.31 19.20
CA ASP A 206 19.30 29.57 18.46
C ASP A 206 17.97 30.30 18.67
N ARG A 207 18.01 31.63 18.70
CA ARG A 207 16.88 32.47 19.11
C ARG A 207 15.90 32.65 17.97
N PHE A 208 14.81 31.87 17.93
CA PHE A 208 13.66 32.14 17.06
C PHE A 208 13.09 33.54 17.33
N GLN A 209 12.89 34.31 16.27
CA GLN A 209 12.19 35.60 16.28
C GLN A 209 11.02 35.44 15.32
N PHE A 210 9.87 34.98 15.82
CA PHE A 210 8.64 34.69 15.04
C PHE A 210 8.01 35.94 14.36
N GLU A 211 8.82 36.92 13.97
CA GLU A 211 8.47 38.12 13.21
C GLU A 211 8.45 37.83 11.71
N ASN A 212 9.27 36.88 11.23
CA ASN A 212 9.37 36.51 9.82
C ASN A 212 8.70 35.16 9.53
N GLU A 213 8.15 35.00 8.32
CA GLU A 213 7.47 33.77 7.87
C GLU A 213 8.42 32.57 7.81
N GLU A 214 9.70 32.80 7.51
CA GLU A 214 10.74 31.76 7.44
C GLU A 214 10.99 31.11 8.80
N ASP A 215 11.02 31.88 9.89
CA ASP A 215 11.18 31.38 11.27
C ASP A 215 9.96 30.56 11.71
N ILE A 216 8.76 31.01 11.34
CA ILE A 216 7.49 30.30 11.60
C ILE A 216 7.53 28.93 10.89
N ASN A 217 7.85 28.92 9.59
CA ASN A 217 7.92 27.70 8.80
C ASN A 217 9.01 26.75 9.33
N THR A 218 10.18 27.27 9.67
CA THR A 218 11.29 26.48 10.21
C THR A 218 10.91 25.83 11.55
N PHE A 219 10.28 26.58 12.45
CA PHE A 219 9.80 26.03 13.72
C PHE A 219 8.73 24.93 13.51
N VAL A 220 7.80 25.11 12.57
CA VAL A 220 6.80 24.08 12.24
C VAL A 220 7.46 22.80 11.73
N LYS A 221 8.43 22.92 10.81
CA LYS A 221 9.19 21.76 10.28
C LYS A 221 9.92 21.01 11.38
N LEU A 222 10.63 21.71 12.28
CA LEU A 222 11.35 21.11 13.41
C LEU A 222 10.39 20.47 14.43
N ASN A 223 9.24 21.09 14.71
CA ASN A 223 8.21 20.52 15.57
C ASN A 223 7.64 19.21 14.98
N CYS A 224 7.38 19.19 13.68
CA CYS A 224 6.94 17.98 12.99
C CYS A 224 8.01 16.89 12.97
N ALA A 225 9.28 17.26 12.74
CA ALA A 225 10.38 16.31 12.81
C ALA A 225 10.56 15.74 14.23
N TYR A 226 10.46 16.58 15.25
CA TYR A 226 10.47 16.13 16.65
C TYR A 226 9.31 15.18 16.94
N TYR A 227 8.11 15.48 16.44
CA TYR A 227 6.94 14.60 16.55
C TYR A 227 7.20 13.22 15.89
N ASP A 228 7.73 13.22 14.67
CA ASP A 228 8.04 12.01 13.91
C ASP A 228 9.12 11.18 14.63
N VAL A 229 10.21 11.81 15.09
CA VAL A 229 11.27 11.12 15.87
C VAL A 229 10.75 10.59 17.19
N ARG A 230 9.94 11.35 17.93
CA ARG A 230 9.32 10.89 19.18
C ARG A 230 8.43 9.67 18.96
N ASN A 231 7.69 9.65 17.85
CA ASN A 231 6.87 8.52 17.47
C ASN A 231 7.71 7.31 17.08
N GLN A 232 8.84 7.51 16.41
CA GLN A 232 9.81 6.44 16.18
C GLN A 232 10.35 5.88 17.52
N VAL A 233 10.68 6.74 18.50
CA VAL A 233 11.11 6.26 19.83
C VAL A 233 10.01 5.47 20.54
N LYS A 234 8.75 5.91 20.43
CA LYS A 234 7.59 5.15 20.94
C LYS A 234 7.42 3.82 20.20
N ALA A 235 7.67 3.78 18.89
CA ALA A 235 7.59 2.56 18.08
C ALA A 235 8.75 1.59 18.33
N LEU A 236 9.92 2.11 18.71
CA LEU A 236 11.02 1.32 19.24
C LEU A 236 10.72 0.80 20.67
N GLU A 237 9.54 1.17 21.21
CA GLU A 237 9.01 0.73 22.51
C GLU A 237 9.99 0.94 23.65
N VAL A 238 10.94 1.85 23.47
CA VAL A 238 12.10 2.07 24.33
C VAL A 238 11.70 2.35 25.79
N PHE A 239 10.53 2.97 25.94
CA PHE A 239 9.92 3.33 27.23
C PHE A 239 8.99 2.26 27.82
N ASP A 240 8.65 1.23 27.06
CA ASP A 240 7.72 0.21 27.52
C ASP A 240 8.41 -0.78 28.48
N ILE A 241 7.69 -1.05 29.56
CA ILE A 241 8.00 -2.03 30.61
C ILE A 241 7.19 -3.28 30.29
N ASP A 242 7.81 -4.45 30.40
CA ASP A 242 7.09 -5.70 30.16
C ASP A 242 6.00 -5.92 31.22
N THR A 243 4.88 -6.49 30.79
CA THR A 243 3.73 -6.78 31.66
C THR A 243 3.22 -8.18 31.33
N ASP A 244 2.51 -8.82 32.26
CA ASP A 244 1.86 -10.12 32.02
C ASP A 244 0.98 -10.12 30.75
N ARG A 245 0.43 -8.94 30.42
CA ARG A 245 -0.35 -8.76 29.20
C ARG A 245 0.51 -8.86 27.94
N HIS A 246 1.73 -8.30 27.94
CA HIS A 246 2.65 -8.42 26.81
C HIS A 246 3.01 -9.89 26.54
N TYR A 247 3.30 -10.68 27.57
CA TYR A 247 3.54 -12.12 27.42
C TYR A 247 2.32 -12.86 26.86
N THR A 248 1.11 -12.54 27.36
CA THR A 248 -0.13 -13.15 26.89
C THR A 248 -0.41 -12.81 25.42
N ASP A 249 -0.33 -11.53 25.06
CA ASP A 249 -0.55 -11.09 23.68
C ASP A 249 0.56 -11.61 22.74
N LYS A 250 1.78 -11.85 23.22
CA LYS A 250 2.88 -12.44 22.44
C LYS A 250 2.61 -13.89 22.05
N GLU A 251 2.11 -14.70 22.97
CA GLU A 251 1.73 -16.08 22.66
C GLU A 251 0.56 -16.12 21.66
N ILE A 252 -0.41 -15.21 21.81
CA ILE A 252 -1.53 -15.08 20.87
C ILE A 252 -1.03 -14.63 19.49
N SER A 253 -0.20 -13.57 19.41
CA SER A 253 0.32 -13.04 18.15
C SER A 253 1.13 -14.09 17.41
N LYS A 254 2.01 -14.82 18.10
CA LYS A 254 2.82 -15.90 17.51
C LYS A 254 1.95 -17.00 16.89
N ALA A 255 0.87 -17.39 17.56
CA ALA A 255 -0.06 -18.38 17.04
C ALA A 255 -0.83 -17.85 15.80
N LEU A 256 -1.22 -16.57 15.80
CA LEU A 256 -1.89 -15.93 14.69
C LEU A 256 -0.96 -15.74 13.48
N VAL A 257 0.28 -15.29 13.68
CA VAL A 257 1.32 -15.19 12.63
C VAL A 257 1.49 -16.54 11.94
N ALA A 258 1.63 -17.63 12.69
CA ALA A 258 1.81 -18.96 12.11
C ALA A 258 0.60 -19.41 11.25
N GLN A 259 -0.62 -19.07 11.68
CA GLN A 259 -1.85 -19.40 10.93
C GLN A 259 -1.94 -18.61 9.63
N VAL A 260 -1.79 -17.28 9.68
CA VAL A 260 -1.89 -16.43 8.48
C VAL A 260 -0.75 -16.69 7.51
N LYS A 261 0.47 -16.93 8.02
CA LYS A 261 1.62 -17.29 7.19
C LYS A 261 1.34 -18.53 6.35
N LYS A 262 0.73 -19.56 6.94
CA LYS A 262 0.36 -20.79 6.25
C LYS A 262 -0.66 -20.53 5.13
N GLU A 263 -1.65 -19.66 5.36
CA GLU A 263 -2.63 -19.27 4.34
C GLU A 263 -1.97 -18.51 3.18
N LEU A 264 -1.06 -17.57 3.50
CA LEU A 264 -0.31 -16.79 2.52
C LEU A 264 0.60 -17.70 1.67
N GLU A 265 1.42 -18.54 2.31
CA GLU A 265 2.32 -19.48 1.62
C GLU A 265 1.55 -20.46 0.72
N SER A 266 0.39 -20.96 1.18
CA SER A 266 -0.47 -21.83 0.38
C SER A 266 -1.01 -21.12 -0.86
N LEU A 267 -1.41 -19.85 -0.74
CA LEU A 267 -1.92 -19.07 -1.86
C LEU A 267 -0.82 -18.73 -2.86
N THR A 268 0.35 -18.30 -2.38
CA THR A 268 1.52 -18.00 -3.22
C THR A 268 1.97 -19.23 -3.99
N LYS A 269 2.12 -20.39 -3.31
CA LYS A 269 2.49 -21.64 -3.96
C LYS A 269 1.47 -22.07 -5.03
N ALA A 270 0.18 -21.93 -4.75
CA ALA A 270 -0.87 -22.25 -5.72
C ALA A 270 -0.73 -21.37 -6.98
N LYS A 271 -0.49 -20.07 -6.82
CA LYS A 271 -0.33 -19.13 -7.94
C LYS A 271 0.90 -19.44 -8.80
N GLU A 272 2.03 -19.78 -8.18
CA GLU A 272 3.27 -20.10 -8.87
C GLU A 272 3.23 -21.46 -9.59
N SER A 273 2.51 -22.44 -9.02
CA SER A 273 2.55 -23.83 -9.50
C SER A 273 1.41 -24.20 -10.45
N VAL A 274 0.29 -23.47 -10.43
CA VAL A 274 -0.94 -23.89 -11.13
C VAL A 274 -0.79 -23.94 -12.66
N GLU A 275 -0.04 -23.02 -13.28
CA GLU A 275 0.17 -23.04 -14.73
C GLU A 275 1.05 -24.23 -15.16
N ALA A 276 2.09 -24.54 -14.39
CA ALA A 276 2.97 -25.68 -14.66
C ALA A 276 2.22 -27.03 -14.52
N GLU A 277 1.37 -27.17 -13.51
CA GLU A 277 0.54 -28.38 -13.35
C GLU A 277 -0.57 -28.48 -14.41
N PHE A 278 -1.15 -27.35 -14.84
CA PHE A 278 -2.11 -27.33 -15.95
C PHE A 278 -1.50 -27.89 -17.24
N GLU A 279 -0.30 -27.44 -17.61
CA GLU A 279 0.39 -27.92 -18.81
C GLU A 279 0.75 -29.42 -18.72
N LYS A 280 1.12 -29.92 -17.53
CA LYS A 280 1.34 -31.37 -17.33
C LYS A 280 0.06 -32.17 -17.58
N ILE A 281 -1.08 -31.72 -17.08
CA ILE A 281 -2.37 -32.38 -17.29
C ILE A 281 -2.74 -32.35 -18.78
N LYS A 282 -2.58 -31.20 -19.43
CA LYS A 282 -2.85 -31.02 -20.86
C LYS A 282 -2.02 -31.99 -21.70
N GLU A 283 -0.72 -32.10 -21.45
CA GLU A 283 0.16 -33.04 -22.15
C GLU A 283 -0.20 -34.51 -21.86
N ALA A 284 -0.52 -34.85 -20.61
CA ALA A 284 -0.90 -36.20 -20.22
C ALA A 284 -2.22 -36.65 -20.89
N GLU A 285 -3.23 -35.79 -20.94
CA GLU A 285 -4.52 -36.10 -21.60
C GLU A 285 -4.38 -36.18 -23.13
N VAL A 286 -3.59 -35.29 -23.75
CA VAL A 286 -3.30 -35.36 -25.20
C VAL A 286 -2.53 -36.64 -25.55
N ALA A 287 -1.60 -37.08 -24.70
CA ALA A 287 -0.84 -38.32 -24.94
C ALA A 287 -1.72 -39.57 -24.98
N LYS A 288 -2.84 -39.60 -24.22
CA LYS A 288 -3.78 -40.73 -24.18
C LYS A 288 -4.53 -40.96 -25.50
N VAL A 289 -4.64 -39.94 -26.36
CA VAL A 289 -5.34 -40.05 -27.65
C VAL A 289 -4.71 -41.15 -28.51
N ASP A 290 -5.49 -42.22 -28.73
CA ASP A 290 -5.13 -43.41 -29.51
C ASP A 290 -3.78 -44.04 -29.13
N ALA A 291 -3.37 -43.92 -27.85
CA ALA A 291 -2.07 -44.39 -27.36
C ALA A 291 -1.87 -45.90 -27.54
N ASP A 292 -2.92 -46.69 -27.32
CA ASP A 292 -2.86 -48.15 -27.47
C ASP A 292 -2.70 -48.56 -28.93
N VAL A 293 -3.37 -47.84 -29.85
CA VAL A 293 -3.23 -48.04 -31.30
C VAL A 293 -1.82 -47.70 -31.74
N GLU A 294 -1.28 -46.55 -31.33
CA GLU A 294 0.08 -46.14 -31.65
C GLU A 294 1.11 -47.17 -31.15
N LYS A 295 0.96 -47.63 -29.90
CA LYS A 295 1.84 -48.63 -29.29
C LYS A 295 1.85 -49.94 -30.07
N LEU A 296 0.69 -50.36 -30.58
CA LEU A 296 0.54 -51.56 -31.39
C LEU A 296 1.20 -51.42 -32.77
N ILE A 297 1.00 -50.28 -33.44
CA ILE A 297 1.40 -50.11 -34.84
C ILE A 297 2.83 -49.60 -35.04
N VAL A 298 3.39 -48.83 -34.10
CA VAL A 298 4.67 -48.15 -34.32
C VAL A 298 5.82 -49.15 -34.48
N GLY A 299 5.84 -50.21 -33.66
CA GLY A 299 6.87 -51.26 -33.73
C GLY A 299 6.77 -52.09 -35.01
N LEU A 300 5.55 -52.36 -35.48
CA LEU A 300 5.31 -53.02 -36.75
C LEU A 300 5.80 -52.12 -37.91
N TYR A 301 5.34 -50.86 -37.93
CA TYR A 301 5.69 -49.89 -38.96
C TYR A 301 7.21 -49.74 -39.13
N GLU A 302 7.95 -49.63 -38.03
CA GLU A 302 9.42 -49.52 -38.04
C GLU A 302 10.11 -50.70 -38.74
N LYS A 303 9.55 -51.91 -38.64
CA LYS A 303 10.06 -53.11 -39.33
C LYS A 303 9.69 -53.15 -40.81
N MET A 304 8.60 -52.49 -41.20
CA MET A 304 8.07 -52.51 -42.57
C MET A 304 8.46 -51.29 -43.42
N LYS A 305 8.89 -50.19 -42.80
CA LYS A 305 9.17 -48.92 -43.51
C LYS A 305 10.36 -49.01 -44.49
N THR A 306 11.26 -49.98 -44.29
CA THR A 306 12.40 -50.22 -45.18
C THR A 306 12.24 -51.54 -45.93
N PRO A 307 12.49 -51.58 -47.26
CA PRO A 307 12.48 -52.84 -48.01
C PRO A 307 13.42 -53.89 -47.40
N LEU A 308 12.99 -55.14 -47.43
CA LEU A 308 13.78 -56.27 -46.95
C LEU A 308 14.98 -56.51 -47.86
N SER A 309 16.13 -56.71 -47.24
CA SER A 309 17.41 -57.02 -47.88
C SER A 309 18.23 -57.91 -46.94
N ASP A 310 19.19 -58.65 -47.49
CA ASP A 310 20.06 -59.50 -46.68
C ASP A 310 20.94 -58.65 -45.75
N LYS A 311 20.93 -58.99 -44.46
CA LYS A 311 21.74 -58.35 -43.43
C LYS A 311 22.66 -59.37 -42.78
N PRO A 312 23.81 -58.95 -42.22
CA PRO A 312 24.66 -59.84 -41.43
C PRO A 312 23.85 -60.56 -40.35
N GLY A 313 23.81 -61.89 -40.40
CA GLY A 313 23.07 -62.73 -39.44
C GLY A 313 21.56 -62.82 -39.65
N LYS A 314 20.97 -62.21 -40.70
CA LYS A 314 19.52 -62.24 -40.95
C LYS A 314 19.19 -62.12 -42.45
N SER A 315 18.73 -63.21 -43.09
CA SER A 315 18.33 -63.18 -44.50
C SER A 315 17.05 -62.38 -44.72
N ALA A 316 16.83 -61.88 -45.94
CA ALA A 316 15.61 -61.17 -46.28
C ALA A 316 14.35 -62.06 -46.17
N THR A 317 14.45 -63.34 -46.52
CA THR A 317 13.36 -64.33 -46.35
C THR A 317 13.04 -64.59 -44.88
N TYR A 318 14.04 -64.59 -43.99
CA TYR A 318 13.80 -64.71 -42.55
C TYR A 318 13.10 -63.44 -42.00
N GLN A 319 13.49 -62.26 -42.46
CA GLN A 319 12.80 -61.00 -42.12
C GLN A 319 11.35 -60.99 -42.61
N GLN A 320 11.07 -61.56 -43.79
CA GLN A 320 9.71 -61.73 -44.34
C GLN A 320 8.85 -62.61 -43.43
N ALA A 321 9.40 -63.74 -42.96
CA ALA A 321 8.73 -64.64 -42.03
C ALA A 321 8.43 -63.98 -40.68
N GLU A 322 9.39 -63.22 -40.14
CA GLU A 322 9.25 -62.50 -38.87
C GLU A 322 8.13 -61.45 -38.95
N ILE A 323 8.11 -60.62 -40.00
CA ILE A 323 7.07 -59.61 -40.20
C ILE A 323 5.69 -60.26 -40.36
N LEU A 324 5.58 -61.33 -41.15
CA LEU A 324 4.32 -62.04 -41.31
C LEU A 324 3.84 -62.69 -40.01
N GLY A 325 4.75 -63.25 -39.20
CA GLY A 325 4.42 -63.80 -37.89
C GLY A 325 3.90 -62.75 -36.92
N GLU A 326 4.56 -61.60 -36.84
CA GLU A 326 4.13 -60.50 -35.96
C GLU A 326 2.82 -59.86 -36.41
N LEU A 327 2.63 -59.69 -37.72
CA LEU A 327 1.38 -59.19 -38.29
C LEU A 327 0.22 -60.18 -38.08
N ALA A 328 0.44 -61.47 -38.29
CA ALA A 328 -0.58 -62.49 -38.07
C ALA A 328 -1.00 -62.56 -36.60
N TYR A 329 -0.03 -62.46 -35.67
CA TYR A 329 -0.31 -62.38 -34.24
C TYR A 329 -1.12 -61.14 -33.85
N SER A 330 -0.78 -59.99 -34.45
CA SER A 330 -1.42 -58.70 -34.13
C SER A 330 -2.74 -58.48 -34.87
N LYS A 331 -3.04 -59.32 -35.88
CA LYS A 331 -4.16 -59.14 -36.81
C LYS A 331 -5.52 -58.96 -36.13
N PRO A 332 -5.96 -59.79 -35.16
CA PRO A 332 -7.29 -59.64 -34.58
C PRO A 332 -7.49 -58.26 -33.93
N LEU A 333 -6.47 -57.79 -33.22
CA LEU A 333 -6.47 -56.50 -32.54
C LEU A 333 -6.40 -55.34 -33.55
N LEU A 334 -5.59 -55.48 -34.61
CA LEU A 334 -5.53 -54.50 -35.70
C LEU A 334 -6.86 -54.37 -36.44
N GLU A 335 -7.56 -55.48 -36.70
CA GLU A 335 -8.86 -55.47 -37.35
C GLU A 335 -9.95 -54.84 -36.48
N GLU A 336 -9.91 -55.06 -35.16
CA GLU A 336 -10.80 -54.43 -34.19
C GLU A 336 -10.67 -52.90 -34.24
N TYR A 337 -9.45 -52.37 -34.05
CA TYR A 337 -9.20 -50.93 -34.13
C TYR A 337 -9.53 -50.35 -35.51
N LEU A 338 -9.22 -51.08 -36.59
CA LEU A 338 -9.49 -50.59 -37.93
C LEU A 338 -11.00 -50.53 -38.23
N ASN A 339 -11.82 -51.38 -37.62
CA ASN A 339 -13.28 -51.29 -37.74
C ASN A 339 -13.81 -50.00 -37.12
N GLU A 340 -13.30 -49.59 -35.96
CA GLU A 340 -13.64 -48.32 -35.33
C GLU A 340 -13.26 -47.14 -36.24
N TYR A 341 -12.03 -47.15 -36.77
CA TYR A 341 -11.57 -46.14 -37.72
C TYR A 341 -12.41 -46.09 -39.00
N ILE A 342 -12.85 -47.23 -39.54
CA ILE A 342 -13.75 -47.29 -40.71
C ILE A 342 -15.13 -46.70 -40.38
N ALA A 343 -15.64 -46.94 -39.17
CA ALA A 343 -16.92 -46.40 -38.73
C ALA A 343 -16.87 -44.86 -38.54
N GLU A 344 -15.74 -44.35 -38.05
CA GLU A 344 -15.52 -42.92 -37.80
C GLU A 344 -15.14 -42.10 -39.05
N SER A 345 -14.58 -42.75 -40.09
CA SER A 345 -14.07 -42.07 -41.29
C SER A 345 -15.13 -41.87 -42.38
N GLN A 346 -14.90 -40.89 -43.27
CA GLN A 346 -15.76 -40.57 -44.41
C GLN A 346 -14.91 -40.37 -45.69
N GLY A 347 -15.55 -40.45 -46.86
CA GLY A 347 -14.91 -40.16 -48.14
C GLY A 347 -13.70 -41.06 -48.44
N ALA A 348 -12.61 -40.45 -48.91
CA ALA A 348 -11.39 -41.16 -49.32
C ALA A 348 -10.73 -41.93 -48.15
N ASP A 349 -10.75 -41.40 -46.93
CA ASP A 349 -10.14 -42.04 -45.76
C ASP A 349 -10.84 -43.34 -45.39
N ARG A 350 -12.18 -43.37 -45.49
CA ARG A 350 -12.96 -44.60 -45.25
C ARG A 350 -12.60 -45.69 -46.25
N PHE A 351 -12.50 -45.32 -47.52
CA PHE A 351 -12.10 -46.24 -48.58
C PHE A 351 -10.68 -46.78 -48.35
N LEU A 352 -9.74 -45.91 -48.00
CA LEU A 352 -8.36 -46.28 -47.70
C LEU A 352 -8.24 -47.17 -46.46
N ASN A 353 -9.09 -47.01 -45.45
CA ASN A 353 -9.15 -47.90 -44.27
C ASN A 353 -9.76 -49.26 -44.61
N MET A 354 -10.78 -49.31 -45.47
CA MET A 354 -11.31 -50.58 -46.00
C MET A 354 -10.28 -51.33 -46.84
N LEU A 355 -9.52 -50.61 -47.68
CA LEU A 355 -8.40 -51.20 -48.43
C LEU A 355 -7.32 -51.75 -47.49
N PHE A 356 -7.00 -51.02 -46.43
CA PHE A 356 -6.04 -51.51 -45.43
C PHE A 356 -6.54 -52.80 -44.77
N LYS A 357 -7.83 -52.88 -44.43
CA LYS A 357 -8.45 -54.10 -43.88
C LYS A 357 -8.39 -55.27 -44.86
N GLN A 358 -8.67 -55.02 -46.14
CA GLN A 358 -8.57 -56.03 -47.19
C GLN A 358 -7.12 -56.50 -47.41
N LYS A 359 -6.13 -55.64 -47.16
CA LYS A 359 -4.72 -56.05 -47.21
C LYS A 359 -4.34 -56.89 -45.99
N LEU A 360 -4.83 -56.55 -44.79
CA LEU A 360 -4.69 -57.37 -43.58
C LEU A 360 -5.32 -58.75 -43.75
N SER A 361 -6.45 -58.88 -44.46
CA SER A 361 -7.08 -60.19 -44.68
C SER A 361 -6.24 -61.14 -45.54
N LYS A 362 -5.26 -60.64 -46.32
CA LYS A 362 -4.31 -61.52 -47.01
C LYS A 362 -3.47 -62.38 -46.06
N LEU A 363 -3.36 -61.98 -44.79
CA LEU A 363 -2.70 -62.78 -43.75
C LEU A 363 -3.49 -64.05 -43.38
N ASP A 364 -4.76 -64.19 -43.79
CA ASP A 364 -5.50 -65.47 -43.65
C ASP A 364 -4.84 -66.60 -44.43
N ASN A 365 -4.09 -66.26 -45.49
CA ASN A 365 -3.24 -67.18 -46.23
C ASN A 365 -1.76 -66.71 -46.22
N ALA A 366 -1.17 -66.60 -45.02
CA ALA A 366 0.21 -66.12 -44.86
C ALA A 366 1.26 -66.96 -45.63
N MET A 367 0.97 -68.23 -45.95
CA MET A 367 1.84 -69.10 -46.74
C MET A 367 1.99 -68.59 -48.18
N GLU A 368 0.92 -68.10 -48.79
CA GLU A 368 0.95 -67.51 -50.13
C GLU A 368 1.82 -66.24 -50.17
N LEU A 369 1.83 -65.46 -49.08
CA LEU A 369 2.71 -64.30 -48.93
C LEU A 369 4.18 -64.70 -48.69
N MET A 370 4.44 -65.87 -48.10
CA MET A 370 5.79 -66.43 -47.93
C MET A 370 6.37 -67.00 -49.23
N GLU A 371 5.54 -67.52 -50.11
CA GLU A 371 5.95 -68.05 -51.41
C GLU A 371 6.34 -66.96 -52.43
N MET A 372 6.00 -65.70 -52.14
CA MET A 372 6.41 -64.55 -52.96
C MET A 372 7.93 -64.35 -52.93
N SER A 373 8.49 -63.93 -54.07
CA SER A 373 9.87 -63.44 -54.09
C SER A 373 10.00 -62.22 -53.16
N VAL A 374 11.15 -62.06 -52.50
CA VAL A 374 11.41 -60.92 -51.59
C VAL A 374 11.17 -59.58 -52.30
N LYS A 375 11.48 -59.51 -53.60
CA LYS A 375 11.24 -58.33 -54.43
C LYS A 375 9.74 -58.03 -54.56
N ASP A 376 8.93 -59.04 -54.87
CA ASP A 376 7.49 -58.88 -55.04
C ASP A 376 6.79 -58.65 -53.70
N PHE A 377 7.26 -59.29 -52.62
CA PHE A 377 6.77 -59.05 -51.26
C PHE A 377 7.00 -57.58 -50.84
N ASN A 378 8.21 -57.08 -51.07
CA ASN A 378 8.56 -55.68 -50.81
C ASN A 378 7.66 -54.72 -51.60
N GLN A 379 7.42 -54.97 -52.89
CA GLN A 379 6.69 -54.08 -53.78
C GLN A 379 5.17 -54.14 -53.63
N LEU A 380 4.58 -55.33 -53.46
CA LEU A 380 3.14 -55.55 -53.57
C LEU A 380 2.41 -55.68 -52.23
N PHE A 381 3.15 -55.95 -51.14
CA PHE A 381 2.59 -56.14 -49.81
C PHE A 381 3.21 -55.19 -48.79
N LEU A 382 4.53 -55.21 -48.63
CA LEU A 382 5.21 -54.47 -47.56
C LEU A 382 5.06 -52.95 -47.71
N ALA A 383 5.26 -52.42 -48.91
CA ALA A 383 5.12 -50.99 -49.18
C ALA A 383 3.69 -50.47 -48.91
N ASP A 384 2.67 -51.23 -49.33
CA ASP A 384 1.27 -50.88 -49.12
C ASP A 384 0.87 -50.92 -47.63
N MET A 385 1.35 -51.94 -46.91
CA MET A 385 1.14 -52.07 -45.46
C MET A 385 1.83 -50.93 -44.71
N ALA A 386 3.10 -50.67 -45.00
CA ALA A 386 3.86 -49.58 -44.39
C ALA A 386 3.21 -48.22 -44.64
N SER A 387 2.72 -47.97 -45.86
CA SER A 387 1.98 -46.75 -46.21
C SER A 387 0.68 -46.60 -45.40
N SER A 388 -0.05 -47.71 -45.23
CA SER A 388 -1.29 -47.71 -44.43
C SER A 388 -1.03 -47.45 -42.95
N PHE A 389 0.00 -48.07 -42.36
CA PHE A 389 0.40 -47.81 -40.97
C PHE A 389 0.91 -46.38 -40.78
N ASN A 390 1.71 -45.86 -41.70
CA ASN A 390 2.16 -44.46 -41.66
C ASN A 390 0.98 -43.48 -41.69
N ARG A 391 -0.04 -43.76 -42.51
CA ARG A 391 -1.26 -42.95 -42.55
C ARG A 391 -1.99 -42.95 -41.21
N VAL A 392 -2.15 -44.12 -40.58
CA VAL A 392 -2.79 -44.21 -39.25
C VAL A 392 -1.98 -43.45 -38.21
N LEU A 393 -0.65 -43.59 -38.19
CA LEU A 393 0.24 -42.81 -37.31
C LEU A 393 0.09 -41.29 -37.51
N ASN A 394 0.06 -40.83 -38.76
CA ASN A 394 -0.16 -39.41 -39.08
C ASN A 394 -1.55 -38.93 -38.65
N ASN A 395 -2.58 -39.78 -38.76
CA ASN A 395 -3.92 -39.47 -38.28
C ASN A 395 -3.96 -39.33 -36.75
N ILE A 396 -3.26 -40.20 -36.02
CA ILE A 396 -3.11 -40.10 -34.55
C ILE A 396 -2.43 -38.76 -34.19
N GLN A 397 -1.36 -38.39 -34.89
CA GLN A 397 -0.70 -37.09 -34.67
C GLN A 397 -1.64 -35.90 -34.95
N ALA A 398 -2.43 -35.96 -36.03
CA ALA A 398 -3.42 -34.94 -36.35
C ALA A 398 -4.54 -34.86 -35.30
N LYS A 399 -5.03 -36.01 -34.81
CA LYS A 399 -5.99 -36.09 -33.70
C LYS A 399 -5.42 -35.47 -32.42
N ARG A 400 -4.17 -35.77 -32.05
CA ARG A 400 -3.47 -35.17 -30.90
C ARG A 400 -3.33 -33.65 -31.03
N LYS A 401 -2.94 -33.15 -32.21
CA LYS A 401 -2.87 -31.70 -32.46
C LYS A 401 -4.24 -31.04 -32.24
N LYS A 402 -5.30 -31.61 -32.82
CA LYS A 402 -6.66 -31.10 -32.65
C LYS A 402 -7.16 -31.18 -31.20
N ALA A 403 -6.83 -32.26 -30.50
CA ALA A 403 -7.14 -32.41 -29.07
C ALA A 403 -6.43 -31.35 -28.24
N ARG A 404 -5.16 -31.05 -28.54
CA ARG A 404 -4.38 -29.99 -27.86
C ARG A 404 -4.97 -28.60 -28.12
N ASP A 405 -5.35 -28.31 -29.36
CA ASP A 405 -5.93 -27.02 -29.74
C ASP A 405 -7.29 -26.79 -29.05
N ASN A 406 -8.10 -27.85 -28.89
CA ASN A 406 -9.43 -27.77 -28.29
C ASN A 406 -9.45 -28.04 -26.78
N PHE A 407 -8.33 -28.40 -26.16
CA PHE A 407 -8.29 -28.86 -24.76
C PHE A 407 -8.87 -27.82 -23.80
N ASP A 408 -8.49 -26.56 -23.98
CA ASP A 408 -8.92 -25.45 -23.14
C ASP A 408 -10.44 -25.22 -23.22
N ASP A 409 -11.09 -25.60 -24.31
CA ASP A 409 -12.53 -25.41 -24.50
C ASP A 409 -13.37 -26.56 -23.93
N THR A 410 -12.79 -27.76 -23.80
CA THR A 410 -13.51 -28.98 -23.43
C THR A 410 -13.22 -29.47 -22.02
N TYR A 411 -12.05 -29.11 -21.45
CA TYR A 411 -11.65 -29.58 -20.14
C TYR A 411 -12.41 -28.87 -19.02
N LEU A 412 -12.97 -29.67 -18.10
CA LEU A 412 -13.64 -29.19 -16.89
C LEU A 412 -12.81 -29.57 -15.68
N ILE A 413 -12.54 -28.58 -14.83
CA ILE A 413 -11.76 -28.69 -13.60
C ILE A 413 -12.72 -29.00 -12.46
N SER A 414 -12.57 -30.14 -11.81
CA SER A 414 -13.39 -30.51 -10.65
C SER A 414 -12.88 -29.82 -9.38
N LEU A 415 -13.77 -29.21 -8.61
CA LEU A 415 -13.44 -28.61 -7.30
C LEU A 415 -14.16 -29.32 -6.14
N GLY A 416 -14.79 -30.47 -6.42
CA GLY A 416 -15.62 -31.25 -5.51
C GLY A 416 -17.07 -31.30 -5.99
N GLU A 417 -17.95 -30.50 -5.39
CA GLU A 417 -19.38 -30.44 -5.76
C GLU A 417 -19.65 -29.56 -6.99
N GLU A 418 -18.64 -28.86 -7.47
CA GLU A 418 -18.71 -27.96 -8.61
C GLU A 418 -17.60 -28.25 -9.60
N SER A 419 -17.76 -27.77 -10.83
CA SER A 419 -16.71 -27.72 -11.83
C SER A 419 -16.61 -26.34 -12.45
N ILE A 420 -15.41 -25.97 -12.89
CA ILE A 420 -15.19 -24.75 -13.67
C ILE A 420 -14.48 -25.07 -14.99
N SER A 421 -14.70 -24.24 -16.00
CA SER A 421 -13.97 -24.31 -17.27
C SER A 421 -12.56 -23.75 -17.14
N VAL A 422 -11.67 -24.12 -18.08
CA VAL A 422 -10.33 -23.53 -18.19
C VAL A 422 -10.40 -22.01 -18.41
N LYS A 423 -11.43 -21.53 -19.14
CA LYS A 423 -11.67 -20.10 -19.33
C LYS A 423 -11.92 -19.38 -17.99
N GLU A 424 -12.82 -19.91 -17.17
CA GLU A 424 -13.11 -19.35 -15.84
C GLU A 424 -11.88 -19.39 -14.92
N TYR A 425 -11.09 -20.45 -14.98
CA TYR A 425 -9.80 -20.53 -14.27
C TYR A 425 -8.82 -19.44 -14.71
N LYS A 426 -8.64 -19.23 -16.02
CA LYS A 426 -7.75 -18.18 -16.55
C LYS A 426 -8.25 -16.77 -16.22
N GLU A 427 -9.57 -16.57 -16.13
CA GLU A 427 -10.17 -15.32 -15.67
C GLU A 427 -9.96 -15.10 -14.16
N LEU A 428 -10.07 -16.15 -13.35
CA LEU A 428 -9.80 -16.11 -11.90
C LEU A 428 -8.38 -15.60 -11.60
N LEU A 429 -7.36 -16.08 -12.34
CA LEU A 429 -5.97 -15.63 -12.18
C LEU A 429 -5.79 -14.12 -12.40
N LYS A 430 -6.64 -13.51 -13.23
CA LYS A 430 -6.59 -12.08 -13.57
C LYS A 430 -7.57 -11.25 -12.74
N SER A 431 -8.41 -11.87 -11.93
CA SER A 431 -9.51 -11.22 -11.25
C SER A 431 -9.03 -10.24 -10.17
N ASP A 432 -9.70 -9.10 -10.08
CA ASP A 432 -9.46 -8.14 -8.99
C ASP A 432 -9.90 -8.69 -7.62
N ASP A 433 -10.83 -9.66 -7.62
CA ASP A 433 -11.27 -10.37 -6.43
C ASP A 433 -10.14 -11.20 -5.81
N LEU A 434 -9.41 -11.99 -6.61
CA LEU A 434 -8.22 -12.72 -6.16
C LEU A 434 -7.15 -11.76 -5.60
N LYS A 435 -6.86 -10.65 -6.31
CA LYS A 435 -5.91 -9.64 -5.84
C LYS A 435 -6.32 -9.01 -4.51
N LYS A 436 -7.61 -8.73 -4.31
CA LYS A 436 -8.14 -8.19 -3.06
C LYS A 436 -7.99 -9.19 -1.91
N ARG A 437 -8.25 -10.48 -2.15
CA ARG A 437 -8.07 -11.53 -1.13
C ARG A 437 -6.59 -11.73 -0.77
N GLU A 438 -5.72 -11.79 -1.76
CA GLU A 438 -4.27 -11.88 -1.59
C GLU A 438 -3.76 -10.70 -0.75
N LYS A 439 -4.16 -9.48 -1.12
CA LYS A 439 -3.81 -8.27 -0.36
C LYS A 439 -4.35 -8.32 1.07
N ALA A 440 -5.60 -8.75 1.28
CA ALA A 440 -6.16 -8.83 2.63
C ALA A 440 -5.41 -9.80 3.56
N ILE A 441 -4.95 -10.96 3.03
CA ILE A 441 -4.15 -11.92 3.80
C ILE A 441 -2.75 -11.35 4.05
N ALA A 442 -2.13 -10.73 3.05
CA ALA A 442 -0.82 -10.10 3.18
C ALA A 442 -0.82 -8.93 4.19
N ASP A 443 -1.81 -8.03 4.11
CA ASP A 443 -2.00 -6.91 5.04
C ASP A 443 -2.20 -7.43 6.47
N ALA A 444 -2.98 -8.51 6.64
CA ALA A 444 -3.20 -9.14 7.95
C ALA A 444 -1.93 -9.79 8.50
N TYR A 445 -1.14 -10.44 7.65
CA TYR A 445 0.16 -11.04 8.01
C TYR A 445 1.15 -9.96 8.44
N GLY A 446 1.27 -8.87 7.69
CA GLY A 446 2.13 -7.74 8.02
C GLY A 446 1.76 -7.14 9.37
N ALA A 447 0.49 -6.78 9.56
CA ALA A 447 0.01 -6.17 10.79
C ALA A 447 0.22 -7.03 12.04
N ILE A 448 -0.03 -8.34 11.97
CA ILE A 448 0.16 -9.22 13.14
C ILE A 448 1.64 -9.55 13.38
N SER A 449 2.46 -9.63 12.32
CA SER A 449 3.90 -9.85 12.44
C SER A 449 4.61 -8.65 13.06
N GLU A 450 4.18 -7.43 12.72
CA GLU A 450 4.67 -6.21 13.34
C GLU A 450 4.42 -6.22 14.85
N VAL A 451 3.19 -6.52 15.28
CA VAL A 451 2.85 -6.64 16.70
C VAL A 451 3.64 -7.76 17.38
N ASP A 452 3.81 -8.91 16.71
CA ASP A 452 4.56 -10.03 17.25
C ASP A 452 6.04 -9.68 17.49
N ASN A 453 6.68 -9.01 16.52
CA ASN A 453 8.07 -8.56 16.62
C ASN A 453 8.25 -7.52 17.72
N ARG A 454 7.33 -6.55 17.81
CA ARG A 454 7.30 -5.53 18.85
C ARG A 454 7.19 -6.13 20.26
N LEU A 455 6.21 -7.01 20.48
CA LEU A 455 6.04 -7.71 21.76
C LEU A 455 7.28 -8.54 22.13
N ALA A 456 7.97 -9.15 21.15
CA ALA A 456 9.24 -9.82 21.41
C ALA A 456 10.34 -8.86 21.87
N ALA A 457 10.42 -7.66 21.28
CA ALA A 457 11.39 -6.64 21.65
C ALA A 457 11.16 -6.13 23.08
N ILE A 458 9.90 -5.86 23.48
CA ILE A 458 9.55 -5.48 24.86
C ILE A 458 10.00 -6.56 25.85
N ILE A 459 9.60 -7.81 25.61
CA ILE A 459 9.87 -8.94 26.53
C ILE A 459 11.37 -9.28 26.59
N ALA A 460 12.13 -9.01 25.53
CA ALA A 460 13.56 -9.29 25.51
C ALA A 460 14.39 -8.33 26.36
N LYS A 461 13.83 -7.18 26.78
CA LYS A 461 14.52 -6.23 27.66
C LYS A 461 14.75 -6.86 29.02
N LYS A 462 16.02 -6.92 29.44
CA LYS A 462 16.38 -7.36 30.78
C LYS A 462 16.51 -6.15 31.69
N GLU A 463 15.50 -5.88 32.50
CA GLU A 463 15.60 -4.85 33.53
C GLU A 463 16.66 -5.23 34.59
N TYR A 464 17.48 -4.26 35.01
CA TYR A 464 18.46 -4.39 36.10
C TYR A 464 19.51 -5.50 35.93
N SER A 465 20.09 -5.66 34.73
CA SER A 465 21.23 -6.55 34.50
C SER A 465 22.56 -5.87 34.86
N SER A 466 23.46 -6.58 35.57
CA SER A 466 24.80 -6.09 35.94
C SER A 466 25.85 -6.18 34.83
N VAL A 467 25.44 -6.62 33.63
CA VAL A 467 26.29 -6.57 32.44
C VAL A 467 26.19 -5.15 31.93
N ASP A 468 27.32 -4.41 31.90
CA ASP A 468 27.41 -3.03 31.41
C ASP A 468 26.48 -2.84 30.22
N SER A 469 25.37 -2.20 30.51
CA SER A 469 24.23 -2.18 29.62
C SER A 469 24.64 -1.46 28.35
N LYS A 470 24.29 -2.03 27.20
CA LYS A 470 24.19 -1.31 25.92
C LYS A 470 23.13 -0.17 25.97
N ASP A 471 22.68 0.24 27.17
CA ASP A 471 21.68 1.29 27.46
C ASP A 471 22.29 2.69 27.59
N GLY A 472 23.59 2.88 27.29
CA GLY A 472 24.24 4.20 27.29
C GLY A 472 23.46 5.22 26.42
N ASP A 473 22.96 4.76 25.27
CA ASP A 473 22.22 5.59 24.32
C ASP A 473 20.79 5.89 24.77
N LEU A 474 20.17 4.99 25.55
CA LEU A 474 18.83 5.19 26.08
C LEU A 474 18.77 6.45 26.95
N ARG A 475 19.69 6.56 27.90
CA ARG A 475 19.77 7.75 28.77
C ARG A 475 19.96 9.04 27.95
N GLU A 476 20.76 9.00 26.89
CA GLU A 476 20.97 10.15 26.00
C GLU A 476 19.74 10.51 25.17
N ILE A 477 19.00 9.52 24.66
CA ILE A 477 17.72 9.71 23.97
C ILE A 477 16.71 10.35 24.92
N ILE A 478 16.56 9.82 26.14
CA ILE A 478 15.64 10.37 27.15
C ILE A 478 15.99 11.81 27.49
N LYS A 479 17.27 12.08 27.76
CA LYS A 479 17.74 13.43 28.06
C LYS A 479 17.50 14.38 26.88
N SER A 480 17.78 13.96 25.66
CA SER A 480 17.59 14.81 24.47
C SER A 480 16.11 15.06 24.19
N LEU A 481 15.26 14.04 24.32
CA LEU A 481 13.81 14.17 24.25
C LEU A 481 13.28 15.16 25.27
N ASP A 482 13.78 15.12 26.51
CA ASP A 482 13.38 16.03 27.57
C ASP A 482 13.82 17.48 27.28
N ILE A 483 15.04 17.69 26.80
CA ILE A 483 15.53 19.04 26.47
C ILE A 483 14.74 19.63 25.30
N VAL A 484 14.57 18.87 24.20
CA VAL A 484 13.77 19.33 23.05
C VAL A 484 12.32 19.56 23.47
N ARG A 485 11.75 18.68 24.31
CA ARG A 485 10.44 18.91 24.95
C ARG A 485 10.41 20.23 25.70
N ASN A 486 11.45 20.60 26.45
CA ASN A 486 11.48 21.87 27.18
C ASN A 486 11.57 23.09 26.25
N HIS A 487 12.20 22.96 25.06
CA HIS A 487 12.20 24.03 24.05
C HIS A 487 10.84 24.18 23.36
N VAL A 488 10.31 23.08 22.84
CA VAL A 488 9.02 23.02 22.12
C VAL A 488 7.87 23.33 23.09
N TYR A 489 7.83 22.66 24.24
CA TYR A 489 6.87 22.85 25.33
C TYR A 489 7.43 23.73 26.46
N GLY A 490 7.95 24.89 26.05
CA GLY A 490 8.43 25.95 26.94
C GLY A 490 8.41 27.30 26.24
N LYS A 491 9.55 28.00 26.24
CA LYS A 491 9.64 29.38 25.74
C LYS A 491 9.13 29.53 24.30
N TYR A 492 9.60 28.69 23.38
CA TYR A 492 9.33 28.86 21.94
C TYR A 492 7.90 28.46 21.57
N GLY A 493 7.37 27.36 22.10
CA GLY A 493 5.96 27.01 21.88
C GLY A 493 5.00 28.06 22.41
N ARG A 494 5.32 28.68 23.56
CA ARG A 494 4.57 29.83 24.08
C ARG A 494 4.64 31.03 23.13
N GLU A 495 5.84 31.43 22.72
CA GLU A 495 6.05 32.57 21.83
C GLU A 495 5.37 32.37 20.46
N PHE A 496 5.49 31.16 19.90
CA PHE A 496 4.79 30.76 18.68
C PHE A 496 3.28 30.89 18.84
N LEU A 497 2.69 30.33 19.91
CA LEU A 497 1.25 30.39 20.14
C LEU A 497 0.74 31.82 20.39
N ASP A 498 1.48 32.60 21.17
CA ASP A 498 1.15 34.00 21.41
C ASP A 498 1.19 34.82 20.12
N LYS A 499 2.18 34.56 19.25
CA LYS A 499 2.32 35.22 17.95
C LYS A 499 1.24 34.80 16.97
N MET A 500 1.00 33.50 16.78
CA MET A 500 -0.05 33.00 15.88
C MET A 500 -1.41 33.57 16.28
N ARG A 501 -1.73 33.53 17.58
CA ARG A 501 -2.92 34.19 18.12
C ARG A 501 -2.95 35.70 17.78
N SER A 502 -1.86 36.42 18.05
CA SER A 502 -1.80 37.88 17.84
C SER A 502 -1.99 38.26 16.37
N LEU A 503 -1.32 37.55 15.45
CA LEU A 503 -1.46 37.78 14.01
C LEU A 503 -2.87 37.44 13.54
N SER A 504 -3.45 36.32 13.99
CA SER A 504 -4.84 35.96 13.72
C SER A 504 -5.83 37.02 14.18
N GLU A 505 -5.65 37.55 15.39
CA GLU A 505 -6.50 38.60 15.96
C GLU A 505 -6.39 39.89 15.14
N GLU A 506 -5.17 40.31 14.80
CA GLU A 506 -4.92 41.49 13.97
C GLU A 506 -5.57 41.36 12.59
N GLN A 507 -5.37 40.24 11.90
CA GLN A 507 -5.98 40.00 10.60
C GLN A 507 -7.51 39.89 10.68
N ASN A 508 -8.06 39.34 11.77
CA ASN A 508 -9.51 39.33 11.97
C ASN A 508 -10.08 40.74 12.22
N LYS A 509 -9.34 41.61 12.92
CA LYS A 509 -9.69 43.05 13.06
C LYS A 509 -9.65 43.76 11.70
N ASN A 510 -8.61 43.52 10.91
CA ASN A 510 -8.49 44.05 9.55
C ASN A 510 -9.65 43.59 8.65
N PHE A 511 -10.02 42.31 8.73
CA PHE A 511 -11.20 41.79 8.04
C PHE A 511 -12.47 42.54 8.45
N ASN A 512 -12.73 42.69 9.75
CA ASN A 512 -13.92 43.37 10.24
C ASN A 512 -13.97 44.83 9.78
N GLN A 513 -12.83 45.51 9.73
CA GLN A 513 -12.76 46.89 9.25
C GLN A 513 -13.04 46.96 7.75
N LYS A 514 -12.34 46.17 6.92
CA LYS A 514 -12.58 46.14 5.47
C LYS A 514 -14.00 45.70 5.11
N TYR A 515 -14.58 44.78 5.87
CA TYR A 515 -15.97 44.37 5.66
C TYR A 515 -16.96 45.52 5.92
N LYS A 516 -16.73 46.34 6.96
CA LYS A 516 -17.53 47.55 7.19
C LYS A 516 -17.38 48.56 6.06
N ASP A 517 -16.17 48.70 5.51
CA ASP A 517 -15.92 49.58 4.36
C ASP A 517 -16.66 49.06 3.11
N LEU A 518 -16.69 47.75 2.89
CA LEU A 518 -17.49 47.12 1.83
C LEU A 518 -19.00 47.34 2.02
N GLU A 519 -19.51 47.17 3.25
CA GLU A 519 -20.92 47.45 3.60
C GLU A 519 -21.26 48.91 3.32
N LYS A 520 -20.36 49.85 3.64
CA LYS A 520 -20.58 51.28 3.47
C LYS A 520 -20.46 51.73 2.01
N ASN A 521 -19.48 51.23 1.27
CA ASN A 521 -19.15 51.71 -0.07
C ASN A 521 -19.95 51.02 -1.17
N TYR A 522 -20.37 49.77 -0.94
CA TYR A 522 -21.00 48.93 -1.96
C TYR A 522 -22.33 48.29 -1.52
N GLU A 523 -22.81 48.60 -0.30
CA GLU A 523 -24.05 48.06 0.27
C GLU A 523 -24.11 46.51 0.25
N ILE A 524 -22.93 45.86 0.37
CA ILE A 524 -22.84 44.39 0.36
C ILE A 524 -23.35 43.84 1.69
N THR A 525 -24.42 43.06 1.65
CA THR A 525 -24.99 42.42 2.84
C THR A 525 -24.25 41.14 3.22
N LYS A 526 -24.53 40.62 4.43
CA LYS A 526 -24.07 39.30 4.89
C LYS A 526 -24.40 38.16 3.95
N SER A 527 -25.48 38.26 3.17
CA SER A 527 -25.87 37.24 2.19
C SER A 527 -25.22 37.42 0.81
N GLY A 528 -24.32 38.39 0.66
CA GLY A 528 -23.63 38.70 -0.58
C GLY A 528 -24.45 39.48 -1.60
N ASN A 529 -25.57 40.07 -1.20
CA ASN A 529 -26.38 40.91 -2.09
C ASN A 529 -25.85 42.35 -2.01
N SER A 530 -25.88 43.10 -3.11
CA SER A 530 -25.54 44.52 -3.15
C SER A 530 -26.60 45.30 -3.92
N ALA A 531 -26.57 46.63 -3.82
CA ALA A 531 -27.25 47.49 -4.79
C ALA A 531 -26.69 47.26 -6.21
N LYS A 532 -27.42 47.73 -7.23
CA LYS A 532 -26.91 47.77 -8.61
C LYS A 532 -25.73 48.73 -8.67
N LEU A 533 -24.52 48.18 -8.79
CA LEU A 533 -23.28 48.94 -8.94
C LEU A 533 -23.08 49.28 -10.43
N GLY A 534 -22.54 50.46 -10.72
CA GLY A 534 -22.00 50.77 -12.05
C GLY A 534 -20.74 49.95 -12.34
N GLU A 535 -20.29 49.91 -13.59
CA GLU A 535 -19.17 49.05 -14.05
C GLU A 535 -17.87 49.29 -13.26
N ASP A 536 -17.45 50.55 -13.08
CA ASP A 536 -16.26 50.91 -12.29
C ASP A 536 -16.41 50.57 -10.80
N ALA A 537 -17.61 50.76 -10.25
CA ALA A 537 -17.90 50.43 -8.85
C ALA A 537 -17.92 48.91 -8.62
N GLN A 538 -18.39 48.15 -9.60
CA GLN A 538 -18.36 46.69 -9.58
C GLN A 538 -16.93 46.15 -9.67
N LEU A 539 -16.07 46.73 -10.52
CA LEU A 539 -14.66 46.34 -10.62
C LEU A 539 -13.92 46.56 -9.30
N ASN A 540 -14.06 47.76 -8.71
CA ASN A 540 -13.44 48.07 -7.41
C ASN A 540 -13.99 47.18 -6.28
N ALA A 541 -15.31 46.96 -6.25
CA ALA A 541 -15.93 46.05 -5.29
C ALA A 541 -15.38 44.63 -5.43
N CYS A 542 -15.16 44.13 -6.64
CA CYS A 542 -14.57 42.80 -6.86
C CYS A 542 -13.16 42.67 -6.29
N VAL A 543 -12.30 43.68 -6.46
CA VAL A 543 -10.93 43.71 -5.90
C VAL A 543 -10.97 43.77 -4.37
N ASP A 544 -11.80 44.64 -3.80
CA ASP A 544 -11.91 44.80 -2.35
C ASP A 544 -12.53 43.56 -1.68
N VAL A 545 -13.52 42.94 -2.33
CA VAL A 545 -14.13 41.67 -1.89
C VAL A 545 -13.10 40.54 -1.91
N GLN A 546 -12.30 40.44 -2.97
CA GLN A 546 -11.23 39.45 -3.06
C GLN A 546 -10.20 39.66 -1.94
N THR A 547 -9.69 40.88 -1.79
CA THR A 547 -8.70 41.23 -0.77
C THR A 547 -9.25 40.94 0.64
N THR A 548 -10.52 41.28 0.89
CA THR A 548 -11.15 41.03 2.21
C THR A 548 -11.31 39.55 2.48
N ARG A 549 -11.62 38.73 1.46
CA ARG A 549 -11.66 37.26 1.60
C ARG A 549 -10.28 36.69 1.89
N GLU A 550 -9.23 37.16 1.21
CA GLU A 550 -7.85 36.73 1.44
C GLU A 550 -7.41 37.00 2.88
N ILE A 551 -7.73 38.19 3.42
CA ILE A 551 -7.45 38.53 4.83
C ILE A 551 -8.14 37.57 5.81
N TRP A 552 -9.41 37.22 5.57
CA TRP A 552 -10.13 36.27 6.43
C TRP A 552 -9.49 34.87 6.38
N VAL A 553 -9.16 34.40 5.18
CA VAL A 553 -8.48 33.10 5.00
C VAL A 553 -7.13 33.10 5.71
N TYR A 554 -6.37 34.18 5.60
CA TYR A 554 -5.07 34.31 6.27
C TYR A 554 -5.22 34.30 7.80
N ALA A 555 -6.18 35.06 8.35
CA ALA A 555 -6.50 35.04 9.78
C ALA A 555 -6.83 33.62 10.27
N GLN A 556 -7.67 32.91 9.52
CA GLN A 556 -8.04 31.52 9.81
C GLN A 556 -6.80 30.62 9.79
N LYS A 557 -5.96 30.69 8.75
CA LYS A 557 -4.77 29.85 8.60
C LYS A 557 -3.77 30.02 9.73
N LEU A 558 -3.53 31.25 10.17
CA LEU A 558 -2.71 31.52 11.35
C LEU A 558 -3.29 30.89 12.64
N SER A 559 -4.62 30.90 12.79
CA SER A 559 -5.26 30.32 13.97
C SER A 559 -5.23 28.78 13.92
N GLU A 560 -5.35 28.22 12.72
CA GLU A 560 -5.21 26.78 12.46
C GLU A 560 -3.79 26.33 12.79
N LEU A 561 -2.75 27.04 12.33
CA LEU A 561 -1.34 26.74 12.68
C LEU A 561 -1.09 26.68 14.19
N GLY A 562 -1.69 27.61 14.96
CA GLY A 562 -1.61 27.57 16.42
C GLY A 562 -2.34 26.36 17.03
N TYR A 563 -3.52 26.01 16.51
CA TYR A 563 -4.31 24.87 16.98
C TYR A 563 -3.60 23.55 16.66
N ASP A 564 -3.03 23.47 15.47
CA ASP A 564 -2.29 22.35 14.94
C ASP A 564 -1.06 22.04 15.79
N PHE A 565 -0.26 23.08 16.12
CA PHE A 565 0.85 22.94 17.06
C PHE A 565 0.41 22.32 18.40
N ILE A 566 -0.74 22.75 18.92
CA ILE A 566 -1.33 22.22 20.15
C ILE A 566 -1.77 20.77 19.96
N ALA A 567 -2.52 20.46 18.91
CA ALA A 567 -3.07 19.14 18.67
C ALA A 567 -1.97 18.07 18.56
N THR A 568 -0.87 18.39 17.85
CA THR A 568 0.30 17.52 17.68
C THR A 568 1.02 17.19 18.97
N ASN A 569 1.03 18.14 19.90
CA ASN A 569 1.78 18.07 21.14
C ASN A 569 0.87 17.78 22.34
N ASN A 570 -0.39 17.40 22.12
CA ASN A 570 -1.34 17.25 23.21
C ASN A 570 -0.95 16.18 24.23
N ASP A 571 -0.25 15.13 23.78
CA ASP A 571 0.25 14.03 24.59
C ASP A 571 1.42 14.42 25.52
N ILE A 572 2.11 15.54 25.26
CA ILE A 572 3.17 16.07 26.12
C ILE A 572 2.69 17.17 27.06
N PHE A 573 1.45 17.64 26.92
CA PHE A 573 0.84 18.63 27.81
C PHE A 573 0.35 17.98 29.12
N GLY A 574 1.31 17.50 29.92
CA GLY A 574 1.05 17.02 31.28
C GLY A 574 0.75 18.15 32.27
N ASP A 575 0.91 17.87 33.57
CA ASP A 575 0.75 18.87 34.62
C ASP A 575 1.79 19.99 34.47
N ALA A 576 1.31 21.23 34.42
CA ALA A 576 2.16 22.37 34.15
C ALA A 576 2.97 22.77 35.40
N ASP A 577 4.25 22.44 35.39
CA ASP A 577 5.23 22.74 36.44
C ASP A 577 5.79 24.19 36.38
N ASN A 578 5.68 24.88 35.24
CA ASN A 578 6.15 26.26 35.07
C ASN A 578 5.13 27.22 34.40
N ALA A 579 5.42 28.51 34.42
CA ALA A 579 4.51 29.56 33.92
C ALA A 579 4.22 29.47 32.41
N ASP A 580 5.21 29.09 31.60
CA ASP A 580 5.08 28.97 30.15
C ASP A 580 4.17 27.81 29.79
N ARG A 581 4.37 26.66 30.43
CA ARG A 581 3.53 25.47 30.28
C ARG A 581 2.11 25.71 30.74
N LYS A 582 1.89 26.47 31.83
CA LYS A 582 0.54 26.88 32.27
C LYS A 582 -0.15 27.73 31.22
N ARG A 583 0.59 28.61 30.53
CA ARG A 583 0.07 29.44 29.44
C ARG A 583 -0.27 28.60 28.22
N ILE A 584 0.65 27.75 27.75
CA ILE A 584 0.40 26.81 26.64
C ILE A 584 -0.81 25.93 26.93
N LYS A 585 -0.91 25.36 28.14
CA LYS A 585 -2.06 24.55 28.56
C LYS A 585 -3.37 25.34 28.50
N SER A 586 -3.36 26.60 28.91
CA SER A 586 -4.53 27.49 28.78
C SER A 586 -4.91 27.77 27.31
N HIS A 587 -3.94 27.88 26.39
CA HIS A 587 -4.23 27.94 24.96
C HIS A 587 -4.84 26.62 24.48
N ASN A 588 -4.25 25.48 24.85
CA ASN A 588 -4.75 24.14 24.51
C ASN A 588 -6.21 23.95 24.92
N ASP A 589 -6.51 24.16 26.20
CA ASP A 589 -7.84 23.96 26.75
C ASP A 589 -8.88 24.85 26.06
N SER A 590 -8.52 26.12 25.78
CA SER A 590 -9.39 27.03 25.03
C SER A 590 -9.64 26.55 23.59
N ALA A 591 -8.59 26.05 22.91
CA ALA A 591 -8.64 25.68 21.51
C ALA A 591 -9.39 24.35 21.30
N ILE A 592 -9.22 23.37 22.20
CA ILE A 592 -10.01 22.14 22.24
C ILE A 592 -11.49 22.47 22.41
N LEU A 593 -11.83 23.32 23.39
CA LEU A 593 -13.22 23.70 23.64
C LEU A 593 -13.83 24.43 22.44
N ALA A 594 -13.11 25.39 21.86
CA ALA A 594 -13.52 26.07 20.64
C ALA A 594 -13.75 25.10 19.48
N ARG A 595 -12.86 24.11 19.27
CA ARG A 595 -13.03 23.11 18.21
C ARG A 595 -14.27 22.25 18.44
N ARG A 596 -14.54 21.81 19.67
CA ARG A 596 -15.77 21.07 20.01
C ARG A 596 -17.02 21.90 19.72
N ILE A 597 -17.02 23.19 20.06
CA ILE A 597 -18.13 24.12 19.74
C ILE A 597 -18.31 24.27 18.22
N ILE A 598 -17.22 24.47 17.48
CA ILE A 598 -17.26 24.60 16.01
C ILE A 598 -17.81 23.34 15.35
N THR A 599 -17.30 22.17 15.77
CA THR A 599 -17.76 20.86 15.28
C THR A 599 -19.24 20.66 15.58
N ALA A 600 -19.69 20.94 16.79
CA ALA A 600 -21.10 20.86 17.16
C ALA A 600 -21.98 21.76 16.28
N ARG A 601 -21.60 23.03 16.08
CA ARG A 601 -22.33 23.94 15.18
C ARG A 601 -22.39 23.44 13.74
N ASN A 602 -21.31 22.86 13.23
CA ASN A 602 -21.29 22.28 11.89
C ASN A 602 -22.23 21.07 11.78
N TYR A 603 -22.27 20.19 12.79
CA TYR A 603 -23.21 19.09 12.83
C TYR A 603 -24.67 19.57 12.90
N LEU A 604 -24.97 20.62 13.67
CA LEU A 604 -26.32 21.22 13.68
C LEU A 604 -26.72 21.75 12.30
N LYS A 605 -25.80 22.40 11.56
CA LYS A 605 -26.02 22.82 10.17
C LYS A 605 -26.26 21.60 9.26
N LYS A 606 -25.49 20.52 9.43
CA LYS A 606 -25.66 19.26 8.67
C LYS A 606 -27.03 18.63 8.96
N ILE A 607 -27.45 18.56 10.24
CA ILE A 607 -28.76 18.03 10.66
C ILE A 607 -29.88 18.84 10.00
N ALA A 608 -29.81 20.18 10.05
CA ALA A 608 -30.80 21.04 9.41
C ALA A 608 -30.89 20.80 7.89
N MET A 609 -29.76 20.70 7.22
CA MET A 609 -29.71 20.38 5.78
C MET A 609 -30.28 18.99 5.46
N GLN A 610 -29.96 17.96 6.25
CA GLN A 610 -30.52 16.61 6.03
C GLN A 610 -32.04 16.58 6.24
N ARG A 611 -32.54 17.38 7.20
CA ARG A 611 -33.97 17.59 7.44
C ARG A 611 -34.65 18.23 6.24
N GLU A 612 -34.04 19.26 5.65
CA GLU A 612 -34.53 19.91 4.42
C GLU A 612 -34.53 18.97 3.21
N LEU A 613 -33.56 18.05 3.14
CA LEU A 613 -33.45 17.02 2.10
C LEU A 613 -34.37 15.81 2.32
N GLY A 614 -35.19 15.80 3.38
CA GLY A 614 -36.13 14.72 3.68
C GLY A 614 -35.47 13.42 4.16
N ARG A 615 -34.24 13.47 4.68
CA ARG A 615 -33.58 12.30 5.29
C ARG A 615 -33.99 12.14 6.75
N GLU A 616 -34.00 10.91 7.25
CA GLU A 616 -34.41 10.59 8.62
C GLU A 616 -33.23 10.42 9.59
N ASP A 617 -32.01 10.24 9.05
CA ASP A 617 -30.80 9.97 9.83
C ASP A 617 -29.59 10.78 9.35
N VAL A 618 -28.59 10.84 10.23
CA VAL A 618 -27.31 11.49 9.98
C VAL A 618 -26.19 10.79 10.72
N GLU A 619 -25.01 10.76 10.11
CA GLU A 619 -23.79 10.30 10.75
C GLU A 619 -23.10 11.44 11.53
N VAL A 620 -22.88 11.20 12.81
CA VAL A 620 -22.15 12.05 13.77
C VAL A 620 -21.04 11.21 14.38
N GLU A 621 -19.79 11.67 14.26
CA GLU A 621 -18.60 11.00 14.82
C GLU A 621 -18.49 9.49 14.51
N GLY A 622 -18.84 9.10 13.29
CA GLY A 622 -18.76 7.69 12.83
C GLY A 622 -19.94 6.81 13.23
N GLN A 623 -20.94 7.37 13.92
CA GLN A 623 -22.14 6.66 14.35
C GLN A 623 -23.40 7.26 13.70
N LYS A 624 -24.33 6.38 13.33
CA LYS A 624 -25.59 6.76 12.67
C LYS A 624 -26.68 7.00 13.73
N TYR A 625 -27.29 8.17 13.68
CA TYR A 625 -28.35 8.59 14.60
C TYR A 625 -29.59 9.06 13.84
N SER A 626 -30.77 8.94 14.44
CA SER A 626 -31.94 9.68 13.94
C SER A 626 -31.70 11.19 14.08
N LEU A 627 -32.35 12.02 13.25
CA LEU A 627 -32.12 13.47 13.31
C LEU A 627 -32.42 14.09 14.69
N ALA A 628 -33.39 13.56 15.44
CA ALA A 628 -33.74 14.06 16.77
C ALA A 628 -32.71 13.67 17.83
N GLU A 629 -32.23 12.42 17.79
CA GLU A 629 -31.17 11.95 18.68
C GLU A 629 -29.85 12.66 18.39
N ALA A 630 -29.51 12.83 17.11
CA ALA A 630 -28.33 13.57 16.68
C ALA A 630 -28.32 15.00 17.21
N GLU A 631 -29.47 15.70 17.18
CA GLU A 631 -29.59 17.05 17.72
C GLU A 631 -29.37 17.09 19.24
N GLY A 632 -29.87 16.09 19.97
CA GLY A 632 -29.63 15.95 21.41
C GLY A 632 -28.17 15.66 21.77
N VAL A 633 -27.50 14.78 21.01
CA VAL A 633 -26.07 14.45 21.19
C VAL A 633 -25.21 15.68 20.91
N VAL A 634 -25.41 16.33 19.77
CA VAL A 634 -24.56 17.43 19.28
C VAL A 634 -24.69 18.70 20.11
N ARG A 635 -25.84 18.93 20.76
CA ARG A 635 -26.04 20.10 21.64
C ARG A 635 -25.31 19.99 22.98
N ASN A 636 -24.74 18.83 23.30
CA ASN A 636 -23.99 18.62 24.52
C ASN A 636 -22.50 18.40 24.19
N ILE A 637 -21.64 19.19 24.84
CA ILE A 637 -20.19 19.10 24.71
C ILE A 637 -19.65 18.55 26.02
N GLU A 638 -18.98 17.40 25.94
CA GLU A 638 -18.13 16.94 27.03
C GLU A 638 -16.83 17.74 27.02
N PHE A 639 -16.33 18.16 28.17
CA PHE A 639 -15.06 18.87 28.31
C PHE A 639 -14.46 18.61 29.70
N TYR A 640 -13.38 17.82 29.75
CA TYR A 640 -12.72 17.40 30.99
C TYR A 640 -13.69 16.90 32.08
N GLY A 641 -14.57 15.96 31.71
CA GLY A 641 -15.56 15.37 32.61
C GLY A 641 -16.78 16.25 32.91
N LYS A 642 -16.86 17.47 32.35
CA LYS A 642 -18.05 18.32 32.42
C LYS A 642 -18.90 18.13 31.18
N LYS A 643 -20.20 17.93 31.35
CA LYS A 643 -21.17 17.98 30.26
C LYS A 643 -21.78 19.39 30.23
N LEU A 644 -21.54 20.12 29.16
CA LEU A 644 -22.00 21.50 28.97
C LEU A 644 -22.95 21.53 27.78
N SER A 645 -24.03 22.31 27.84
CA SER A 645 -24.76 22.68 26.63
C SER A 645 -23.87 23.50 25.69
N LEU A 646 -24.25 23.62 24.42
CA LEU A 646 -23.50 24.42 23.44
C LEU A 646 -23.36 25.88 23.90
N GLU A 647 -24.42 26.44 24.48
CA GLU A 647 -24.45 27.79 25.03
C GLU A 647 -23.56 27.91 26.29
N GLU A 648 -23.65 26.95 27.21
CA GLU A 648 -22.80 26.91 28.40
C GLU A 648 -21.31 26.75 28.06
N ALA A 649 -21.00 25.96 27.02
CA ALA A 649 -19.63 25.79 26.54
C ALA A 649 -19.06 27.09 25.94
N GLN A 650 -19.88 27.84 25.20
CA GLN A 650 -19.51 29.15 24.67
C GLN A 650 -19.29 30.16 25.81
N ASP A 651 -20.22 30.25 26.76
CA ASP A 651 -20.08 31.13 27.93
C ASP A 651 -18.86 30.75 28.78
N TYR A 652 -18.58 29.45 28.92
CA TYR A 652 -17.40 28.97 29.62
C TYR A 652 -16.12 29.39 28.89
N LEU A 653 -16.07 29.28 27.56
CA LEU A 653 -14.95 29.75 26.75
C LEU A 653 -14.71 31.25 26.95
N ASP A 654 -15.76 32.06 26.81
CA ASP A 654 -15.69 33.53 26.89
C ASP A 654 -15.27 34.00 28.30
N ASN A 655 -15.80 33.37 29.36
CA ASN A 655 -15.54 33.77 30.74
C ASN A 655 -14.21 33.25 31.29
N LYS A 656 -13.74 32.08 30.87
CA LYS A 656 -12.49 31.48 31.38
C LYS A 656 -11.27 31.81 30.52
N PHE A 657 -11.47 32.00 29.22
CA PHE A 657 -10.37 32.11 28.25
C PHE A 657 -10.44 33.36 27.36
N GLY A 658 -11.51 34.17 27.44
CA GLY A 658 -11.65 35.45 26.76
C GLY A 658 -11.36 36.68 27.64
N GLN A 659 -11.65 37.87 27.11
CA GLN A 659 -11.38 39.18 27.76
C GLN A 659 -11.94 39.33 29.18
N LYS A 660 -13.05 38.64 29.51
CA LYS A 660 -13.68 38.69 30.84
C LYS A 660 -12.92 37.87 31.91
N GLY A 661 -12.03 36.97 31.50
CA GLY A 661 -11.34 36.02 32.38
C GLY A 661 -10.04 36.50 33.05
N LEU A 662 -9.76 37.81 33.11
CA LEU A 662 -8.55 38.42 33.69
C LEU A 662 -7.20 37.94 33.09
N ARG A 663 -7.19 37.23 31.95
CA ARG A 663 -5.97 36.59 31.40
C ARG A 663 -5.68 36.84 29.92
N GLY A 664 -6.40 37.75 29.26
CA GLY A 664 -6.22 38.08 27.84
C GLY A 664 -6.68 36.96 26.89
N ASP A 665 -7.11 37.33 25.68
CA ASP A 665 -7.70 36.38 24.72
C ASP A 665 -6.76 35.20 24.45
N ARG A 666 -7.27 33.98 24.61
CA ARG A 666 -6.57 32.74 24.27
C ARG A 666 -6.90 32.33 22.83
N LEU A 667 -6.13 31.38 22.30
CA LEU A 667 -6.26 30.95 20.91
C LEU A 667 -7.70 30.52 20.56
N GLY A 668 -8.36 29.77 21.44
CA GLY A 668 -9.73 29.32 21.22
C GLY A 668 -10.74 30.47 21.05
N GLN A 669 -10.53 31.60 21.73
CA GLN A 669 -11.37 32.77 21.59
C GLN A 669 -11.25 33.38 20.19
N ILE A 670 -10.01 33.58 19.74
CA ILE A 670 -9.71 34.12 18.40
C ILE A 670 -10.25 33.19 17.31
N MET A 671 -10.12 31.87 17.48
CA MET A 671 -10.73 30.88 16.57
C MET A 671 -12.25 31.08 16.46
N MET A 672 -12.96 31.28 17.58
CA MET A 672 -14.39 31.52 17.56
C MET A 672 -14.74 32.85 16.88
N GLU A 673 -14.00 33.91 17.13
CA GLU A 673 -14.22 35.21 16.48
C GLU A 673 -14.07 35.15 14.95
N ILE A 674 -13.04 34.46 14.47
CA ILE A 674 -12.81 34.25 13.03
C ILE A 674 -13.95 33.42 12.43
N ILE A 675 -14.35 32.33 13.09
CA ILE A 675 -15.43 31.46 12.61
C ILE A 675 -16.79 32.16 12.65
N ASN A 676 -17.04 33.05 13.60
CA ASN A 676 -18.26 33.87 13.63
C ASN A 676 -18.36 34.82 12.43
N ASN A 677 -17.24 35.16 11.79
CA ASN A 677 -17.19 35.92 10.54
C ASN A 677 -17.39 35.07 9.28
N ARG A 678 -17.49 33.73 9.39
CA ARG A 678 -17.63 32.83 8.24
C ARG A 678 -18.81 33.16 7.34
N ASP A 679 -19.97 33.49 7.92
CA ASP A 679 -21.17 33.78 7.12
C ASP A 679 -20.99 35.06 6.28
N LYS A 680 -20.30 36.08 6.81
CA LYS A 680 -19.92 37.27 6.04
C LYS A 680 -19.01 36.90 4.87
N THR A 681 -18.01 36.06 5.11
CA THR A 681 -17.07 35.60 4.07
C THR A 681 -17.76 34.74 3.01
N VAL A 682 -18.73 33.90 3.39
CA VAL A 682 -19.58 33.17 2.44
C VAL A 682 -20.42 34.15 1.60
N GLY A 683 -20.96 35.20 2.21
CA GLY A 683 -21.60 36.31 1.51
C GLY A 683 -20.69 36.97 0.47
N LEU A 684 -19.46 37.33 0.87
CA LEU A 684 -18.44 37.87 -0.04
C LEU A 684 -18.13 36.91 -1.20
N GLN A 685 -18.01 35.61 -0.93
CA GLN A 685 -17.80 34.60 -1.97
C GLN A 685 -18.97 34.50 -2.94
N LYS A 686 -20.20 34.62 -2.44
CA LYS A 686 -21.39 34.63 -3.28
C LYS A 686 -21.44 35.89 -4.15
N PHE A 687 -21.15 37.05 -3.58
CA PHE A 687 -21.01 38.30 -4.34
C PHE A 687 -19.99 38.13 -5.48
N TYR A 688 -18.80 37.61 -5.16
CA TYR A 688 -17.72 37.41 -6.13
C TYR A 688 -18.14 36.52 -7.31
N LYS A 689 -18.87 35.43 -7.02
CA LYS A 689 -19.40 34.51 -8.04
C LYS A 689 -20.53 35.11 -8.88
N VAL A 690 -21.52 35.73 -8.24
CA VAL A 690 -22.70 36.31 -8.90
C VAL A 690 -22.30 37.43 -9.87
N ASN A 691 -21.34 38.27 -9.44
CA ASN A 691 -20.84 39.38 -10.24
C ASN A 691 -19.72 39.00 -11.22
N LYS A 692 -19.42 37.70 -11.37
CA LYS A 692 -18.39 37.15 -12.28
C LYS A 692 -17.05 37.89 -12.17
N CYS A 693 -16.63 38.22 -10.95
CA CYS A 693 -15.43 39.00 -10.70
C CYS A 693 -14.16 38.40 -11.33
N SER A 694 -14.11 37.07 -11.51
CA SER A 694 -13.01 36.36 -12.19
C SER A 694 -12.86 36.68 -13.68
N ASN A 695 -13.90 37.22 -14.32
CA ASN A 695 -13.94 37.50 -15.76
C ASN A 695 -13.75 38.99 -16.06
N LEU A 696 -13.66 39.83 -15.03
CA LEU A 696 -13.37 41.23 -15.18
C LEU A 696 -11.85 41.37 -15.34
N SER A 697 -11.39 41.49 -16.57
CA SER A 697 -9.99 41.79 -16.86
C SER A 697 -9.64 43.14 -16.24
N THR A 698 -8.61 43.18 -15.40
CA THR A 698 -7.98 44.41 -14.93
C THR A 698 -7.60 45.28 -16.12
N ILE A 699 -8.38 46.35 -16.38
CA ILE A 699 -7.90 47.46 -17.19
C ILE A 699 -6.85 48.17 -16.32
N SER A 700 -5.63 48.20 -16.86
CA SER A 700 -4.45 48.87 -16.32
C SER A 700 -4.78 50.20 -15.64
N ARG A 701 -4.27 50.39 -14.42
CA ARG A 701 -3.78 51.71 -14.02
C ARG A 701 -2.34 51.84 -14.41
#